data_AF-R6XG39-F1
#
_entry.id   AF-R6XG39-F1
#
_cell.length_a   1.000
_cell.length_b   1.000
_cell.length_c   1.000
_cell.angle_alpha   90.00
_cell.angle_beta   90.00
_cell.angle_gamma   90.00
#
_symmetry.space_group_name_H-M   'P 1'
#
loop_
_entity.id
_entity.type
_entity.pdbx_description
1 polymer ?
#
loop_
_entity_poly.entity_id
_entity_poly.type
_entity_poly.pdbx_seq_one_letter_code
_entity_poly.pdbx_strand_id
1 'polypeptide(L)'
;MKLKYFLYSVLASVVMLFAACSPDDDKLGGVDVTPEQLAVGEGFTIDVDQNTNQVTFTSKMPKSYSVYWEYGPMPAEGDKASISGTSTNDVYQLGIAFKGNYYVRMGVQTRGGIVFSDRAPFSIDKLNTSLLSDQLWTLLTGGVDHSKTWMLDIDADGQSIKFVGPKYFYTTGANWNNFHNSKGANYIDSKTWDASTAIEPSTAWNWLADWAGNSWICDAKDYGTMTFDLIGGANVDVNGEKGSFAMDVDNHTITFTGVLPLAIDQNAVAAQCPSGTYKLLYLSDNGMQILFDGANETPFTLNFISKDYKDNYVAPVNTVINLPALWKDLVLPMNQKQTSYTFDTENPYTYFSLSGEELKDGPVKYKANENLGDALIEINSAKNAFTVTDVDGNKTESSFTVSDGEYTTDKDGNVLCSGGGLFTIPSLPQFNISENADVQFGSKDKTLQLLGYEVNDMTGDITDIYLGSKQYDAQGNALYYLAYHLIKQVAGGTVESFTASLNFAAKDFKFLPAAETYVTGEGDYTLTVVPDGTINTKDPHLMYLDISKLLKKHPNADIVIKSVKVDGTELLGSLFTDTDIPRSVGDDPSTGRRYVLSPWGDPSNETDTRHYVYADLLPKFAFSNSIEVTFHVTYDAGEVVLK
;
A
#
# COMPACT_ATOMS: atom_id res chain seq x y z
N MET A 1 -0.66 5.15 91.82
CA MET A 1 -2.04 5.16 91.31
C MET A 1 -2.17 4.95 89.79
N LYS A 2 -1.14 5.16 88.94
CA LYS A 2 -1.31 5.11 87.46
C LYS A 2 -1.28 3.72 86.80
N LEU A 3 -0.74 2.67 87.45
CA LEU A 3 -0.62 1.34 86.83
C LEU A 3 -1.91 0.50 86.91
N LYS A 4 -2.71 0.67 87.98
CA LYS A 4 -3.98 -0.07 88.16
C LYS A 4 -5.05 0.40 87.17
N TYR A 5 -5.15 1.70 86.91
CA TYR A 5 -6.08 2.22 85.88
C TYR A 5 -5.68 1.83 84.46
N PHE A 6 -4.37 1.70 84.19
CA PHE A 6 -3.88 1.19 82.90
C PHE A 6 -4.26 -0.27 82.68
N LEU A 7 -4.07 -1.14 83.69
CA LEU A 7 -4.49 -2.54 83.62
C LEU A 7 -6.01 -2.72 83.50
N TYR A 8 -6.83 -1.91 84.17
CA TYR A 8 -8.28 -1.94 83.97
C TYR A 8 -8.72 -1.40 82.61
N SER A 9 -8.00 -0.42 82.04
CA SER A 9 -8.27 0.09 80.69
C SER A 9 -7.88 -0.90 79.58
N VAL A 10 -6.81 -1.67 79.78
CA VAL A 10 -6.38 -2.74 78.86
C VAL A 10 -7.31 -3.95 78.96
N LEU A 11 -7.74 -4.33 80.16
CA LEU A 11 -8.69 -5.44 80.33
C LEU A 11 -10.09 -5.10 79.79
N ALA A 12 -10.55 -3.85 79.92
CA ALA A 12 -11.81 -3.38 79.34
C ALA A 12 -11.76 -3.26 77.80
N SER A 13 -10.60 -2.94 77.22
CA SER A 13 -10.42 -2.91 75.76
C SER A 13 -10.27 -4.31 75.15
N VAL A 14 -9.67 -5.27 75.86
CA VAL A 14 -9.63 -6.68 75.43
C VAL A 14 -11.02 -7.33 75.48
N VAL A 15 -11.89 -6.98 76.43
CA VAL A 15 -13.29 -7.47 76.47
C VAL A 15 -14.15 -6.80 75.39
N MET A 16 -13.88 -5.55 75.00
CA MET A 16 -14.56 -4.92 73.85
C MET A 16 -14.13 -5.47 72.48
N LEU A 17 -12.95 -6.09 72.37
CA LEU A 17 -12.49 -6.77 71.14
C LEU A 17 -13.21 -8.11 70.89
N PHE A 18 -13.83 -8.72 71.90
CA PHE A 18 -14.67 -9.93 71.74
C PHE A 18 -16.17 -9.62 71.56
N ALA A 19 -16.58 -8.35 71.59
CA ALA A 19 -17.95 -7.91 71.33
C ALA A 19 -18.15 -7.34 69.92
N ALA A 20 -17.09 -7.23 69.11
CA ALA A 20 -17.14 -6.75 67.73
C ALA A 20 -17.35 -7.86 66.69
N CYS A 21 -17.43 -9.12 67.11
CA CYS A 21 -18.09 -10.18 66.34
C CYS A 21 -19.39 -10.55 67.05
N SER A 22 -20.42 -9.71 66.93
CA SER A 22 -21.73 -10.33 66.64
C SER A 22 -21.51 -11.23 65.43
N PRO A 23 -22.00 -12.49 65.41
CA PRO A 23 -21.97 -13.24 64.17
C PRO A 23 -22.63 -12.34 63.13
N ASP A 24 -21.88 -11.95 62.10
CA ASP A 24 -22.48 -11.37 60.92
C ASP A 24 -23.59 -12.35 60.55
N ASP A 25 -24.82 -11.87 60.55
CA ASP A 25 -25.95 -12.62 60.03
C ASP A 25 -25.59 -12.80 58.55
N ASP A 26 -24.90 -13.89 58.20
CA ASP A 26 -24.60 -14.34 56.83
C ASP A 26 -25.88 -14.79 56.12
N LYS A 27 -26.99 -14.12 56.44
CA LYS A 27 -28.29 -14.28 55.82
C LYS A 27 -28.48 -13.05 54.96
N LEU A 28 -28.42 -13.28 53.65
CA LEU A 28 -29.02 -12.38 52.68
C LEU A 28 -30.40 -11.96 53.22
N GLY A 29 -30.68 -10.65 53.26
CA GLY A 29 -31.93 -10.14 53.82
C GLY A 29 -33.14 -10.70 53.06
N GLY A 30 -34.35 -10.52 53.61
CA GLY A 30 -35.56 -11.05 53.00
C GLY A 30 -35.78 -10.58 51.56
N VAL A 31 -36.24 -11.50 50.71
CA VAL A 31 -36.82 -11.19 49.40
C VAL A 31 -38.15 -10.47 49.63
N ASP A 32 -38.30 -9.27 49.05
CA ASP A 32 -39.49 -8.42 49.19
C ASP A 32 -40.31 -8.29 47.90
N VAL A 33 -39.91 -9.02 46.85
CA VAL A 33 -40.59 -9.09 45.55
C VAL A 33 -40.68 -10.54 45.09
N THR A 34 -41.83 -10.98 44.56
CA THR A 34 -42.01 -12.33 44.00
C THR A 34 -41.99 -12.32 42.47
N PRO A 35 -41.67 -13.46 41.80
CA PRO A 35 -41.72 -13.56 40.33
C PRO A 35 -43.06 -13.15 39.73
N GLU A 36 -44.18 -13.41 40.41
CA GLU A 36 -45.53 -13.04 39.96
C GLU A 36 -45.71 -11.52 39.90
N GLN A 37 -45.16 -10.79 40.88
CA GLN A 37 -45.16 -9.32 40.89
C GLN A 37 -44.27 -8.72 39.79
N LEU A 38 -43.40 -9.54 39.19
CA LEU A 38 -42.57 -9.17 38.05
C LEU A 38 -43.17 -9.62 36.72
N ALA A 39 -44.43 -10.08 36.67
CA ALA A 39 -45.08 -10.48 35.43
C ALA A 39 -45.39 -9.29 34.50
N VAL A 40 -45.55 -9.58 33.20
CA VAL A 40 -45.96 -8.58 32.20
C VAL A 40 -47.31 -7.97 32.59
N GLY A 41 -47.41 -6.65 32.50
CA GLY A 41 -48.59 -5.88 32.88
C GLY A 41 -48.52 -5.34 34.32
N GLU A 42 -47.88 -6.07 35.24
CA GLU A 42 -47.70 -5.67 36.64
C GLU A 42 -46.30 -5.09 36.89
N GLY A 43 -45.26 -5.90 36.75
CA GLY A 43 -43.88 -5.50 36.98
C GLY A 43 -43.25 -4.73 35.81
N PHE A 44 -43.71 -5.00 34.58
CA PHE A 44 -43.21 -4.31 33.39
C PHE A 44 -44.14 -4.37 32.18
N THR A 45 -43.81 -3.65 31.10
CA THR A 45 -44.48 -3.73 29.79
C THR A 45 -43.50 -4.00 28.65
N ILE A 46 -44.02 -4.58 27.58
CA ILE A 46 -43.31 -4.83 26.32
C ILE A 46 -44.08 -4.10 25.21
N ASP A 47 -43.40 -3.24 24.47
CA ASP A 47 -43.93 -2.55 23.30
C ASP A 47 -43.08 -2.91 22.08
N VAL A 48 -43.72 -3.29 20.97
CA VAL A 48 -43.04 -3.71 19.74
C VAL A 48 -43.61 -2.94 18.56
N ASP A 49 -42.79 -2.08 17.95
CA ASP A 49 -43.12 -1.46 16.67
C ASP A 49 -42.68 -2.40 15.53
N GLN A 50 -43.62 -3.16 14.99
CA GLN A 50 -43.39 -4.09 13.88
C GLN A 50 -42.96 -3.40 12.57
N ASN A 51 -43.05 -2.07 12.44
CA ASN A 51 -42.59 -1.38 11.23
C ASN A 51 -41.08 -1.13 11.27
N THR A 52 -40.56 -0.78 12.43
CA THR A 52 -39.14 -0.46 12.66
C THR A 52 -38.38 -1.60 13.34
N ASN A 53 -39.10 -2.63 13.81
CA ASN A 53 -38.62 -3.67 14.72
C ASN A 53 -37.96 -3.11 16.00
N GLN A 54 -38.37 -1.92 16.44
CA GLN A 54 -37.98 -1.38 17.74
C GLN A 54 -38.80 -2.06 18.84
N VAL A 55 -38.11 -2.53 19.87
CA VAL A 55 -38.68 -3.16 21.06
C VAL A 55 -38.33 -2.33 22.26
N THR A 56 -39.34 -2.01 23.09
CA THR A 56 -39.16 -1.24 24.32
C THR A 56 -39.71 -2.02 25.51
N PHE A 57 -38.83 -2.34 26.47
CA PHE A 57 -39.20 -2.85 27.78
C PHE A 57 -39.22 -1.71 28.79
N THR A 58 -40.27 -1.61 29.60
CA THR A 58 -40.41 -0.53 30.61
C THR A 58 -40.74 -1.12 31.96
N SER A 59 -39.88 -0.86 32.95
CA SER A 59 -40.12 -1.21 34.36
C SER A 59 -41.28 -0.39 34.91
N LYS A 60 -42.15 -1.07 35.66
CA LYS A 60 -43.18 -0.46 36.52
C LYS A 60 -42.82 -0.49 37.99
N MET A 61 -41.66 -1.06 38.32
CA MET A 61 -41.20 -1.14 39.70
C MET A 61 -40.86 0.26 40.23
N PRO A 62 -41.08 0.53 41.54
CA PRO A 62 -40.65 1.78 42.14
C PRO A 62 -39.16 2.04 41.91
N LYS A 63 -38.78 3.32 41.69
CA LYS A 63 -37.41 3.80 41.48
C LYS A 63 -36.38 3.35 42.53
N SER A 64 -36.84 2.87 43.69
CA SER A 64 -35.99 2.30 44.74
C SER A 64 -35.43 0.93 44.41
N TYR A 65 -35.98 0.23 43.42
CA TYR A 65 -35.49 -1.05 42.94
C TYR A 65 -34.55 -0.87 41.75
N SER A 66 -33.40 -1.54 41.79
CA SER A 66 -32.56 -1.69 40.61
C SER A 66 -33.07 -2.85 39.76
N VAL A 67 -33.25 -2.60 38.47
CA VAL A 67 -33.74 -3.58 37.50
C VAL A 67 -32.59 -4.15 36.68
N TYR A 68 -32.81 -5.33 36.13
CA TYR A 68 -31.94 -6.01 35.20
C TYR A 68 -32.79 -6.68 34.13
N TRP A 69 -32.38 -6.59 32.88
CA TRP A 69 -33.07 -7.16 31.75
C TRP A 69 -32.19 -8.19 31.07
N GLU A 70 -32.80 -9.27 30.62
CA GLU A 70 -32.21 -10.19 29.65
C GLU A 70 -33.25 -10.40 28.55
N TYR A 71 -32.85 -10.31 27.29
CA TYR A 71 -33.69 -10.75 26.17
C TYR A 71 -32.91 -11.69 25.26
N GLY A 72 -33.60 -12.51 24.49
CA GLY A 72 -32.98 -13.41 23.53
C GLY A 72 -33.99 -14.15 22.67
N PRO A 73 -33.55 -14.95 21.69
CA PRO A 73 -34.43 -15.83 20.94
C PRO A 73 -35.13 -16.79 21.90
N MET A 74 -36.40 -17.09 21.64
CA MET A 74 -37.14 -18.06 22.45
C MET A 74 -36.45 -19.44 22.33
N PRO A 75 -35.98 -20.04 23.44
CA PRO A 75 -35.33 -21.34 23.37
C PRO A 75 -36.34 -22.42 22.94
N ALA A 76 -35.87 -23.39 22.15
CA ALA A 76 -36.63 -24.61 21.94
C ALA A 76 -36.71 -25.41 23.24
N GLU A 77 -37.70 -26.31 23.34
CA GLU A 77 -37.89 -27.13 24.53
C GLU A 77 -36.64 -28.00 24.80
N GLY A 78 -35.98 -27.76 25.94
CA GLY A 78 -34.74 -28.46 26.34
C GLY A 78 -33.44 -27.71 26.05
N ASP A 79 -33.47 -26.63 25.27
CA ASP A 79 -32.28 -25.83 24.98
C ASP A 79 -31.94 -24.85 26.11
N LYS A 80 -30.63 -24.54 26.24
CA LYS A 80 -30.19 -23.41 27.07
C LYS A 80 -30.65 -22.13 26.39
N ALA A 81 -31.16 -21.18 27.17
CA ALA A 81 -31.52 -19.87 26.62
C ALA A 81 -30.27 -19.07 26.29
N SER A 82 -30.17 -18.64 25.04
CA SER A 82 -29.22 -17.64 24.60
C SER A 82 -29.74 -16.26 24.98
N ILE A 83 -28.90 -15.44 25.59
CA ILE A 83 -29.20 -14.04 25.88
C ILE A 83 -28.60 -13.20 24.74
N SER A 84 -29.38 -12.40 24.04
CA SER A 84 -28.87 -11.52 22.97
C SER A 84 -28.48 -10.15 23.49
N GLY A 85 -28.96 -9.76 24.67
CA GLY A 85 -28.52 -8.53 25.32
C GLY A 85 -29.14 -8.34 26.70
N THR A 86 -28.55 -7.41 27.43
CA THR A 86 -28.91 -7.12 28.82
C THR A 86 -28.93 -5.61 29.07
N SER A 87 -29.62 -5.18 30.12
CA SER A 87 -29.65 -3.77 30.51
C SER A 87 -30.00 -3.62 31.98
N THR A 88 -29.52 -2.57 32.63
CA THR A 88 -29.93 -2.19 34.00
C THR A 88 -30.81 -0.93 34.02
N ASN A 89 -31.18 -0.41 32.84
CA ASN A 89 -32.00 0.79 32.73
C ASN A 89 -33.47 0.49 33.02
N ASP A 90 -34.18 1.46 33.61
CA ASP A 90 -35.64 1.37 33.84
C ASP A 90 -36.42 1.17 32.52
N VAL A 91 -35.91 1.76 31.43
CA VAL A 91 -36.42 1.60 30.07
C VAL A 91 -35.30 1.03 29.22
N TYR A 92 -35.54 -0.13 28.60
CA TYR A 92 -34.61 -0.77 27.70
C TYR A 92 -35.20 -0.81 26.29
N GLN A 93 -34.61 -0.05 25.37
CA GLN A 93 -35.02 0.02 23.97
C GLN A 93 -33.93 -0.55 23.07
N LEU A 94 -34.31 -1.35 22.08
CA LEU A 94 -33.40 -1.97 21.12
C LEU A 94 -34.09 -2.31 19.80
N GLY A 95 -33.33 -2.35 18.70
CA GLY A 95 -33.78 -2.86 17.41
C GLY A 95 -33.49 -4.34 17.26
N ILE A 96 -34.48 -5.14 16.84
CA ILE A 96 -34.28 -6.57 16.55
C ILE A 96 -34.46 -6.81 15.05
N ALA A 97 -33.36 -7.04 14.33
CA ALA A 97 -33.40 -7.16 12.88
C ALA A 97 -34.22 -8.36 12.40
N PHE A 98 -34.01 -9.54 12.99
CA PHE A 98 -34.52 -10.79 12.44
C PHE A 98 -35.97 -11.08 12.82
N LYS A 99 -36.70 -11.68 11.88
CA LYS A 99 -38.00 -12.29 12.16
C LYS A 99 -37.82 -13.44 13.13
N GLY A 100 -38.65 -13.52 14.17
CA GLY A 100 -38.56 -14.62 15.12
C GLY A 100 -39.45 -14.46 16.34
N ASN A 101 -39.46 -15.50 17.17
CA ASN A 101 -40.02 -15.47 18.51
C ASN A 101 -38.90 -15.24 19.51
N TYR A 102 -39.13 -14.32 20.44
CA TYR A 102 -38.16 -13.87 21.42
C TYR A 102 -38.76 -13.95 22.81
N TYR A 103 -37.90 -13.83 23.81
CA TYR A 103 -38.30 -13.64 25.19
C TYR A 103 -37.61 -12.42 25.79
N VAL A 104 -38.23 -11.86 26.83
CA VAL A 104 -37.59 -10.96 27.79
C VAL A 104 -37.81 -11.48 29.20
N ARG A 105 -36.84 -11.25 30.08
CA ARG A 105 -36.89 -11.59 31.49
C ARG A 105 -36.43 -10.38 32.31
N MET A 106 -37.24 -10.00 33.28
CA MET A 106 -36.91 -8.92 34.22
C MET A 106 -36.33 -9.53 35.50
N GLY A 107 -35.19 -9.04 35.94
CA GLY A 107 -34.62 -9.23 37.27
C GLY A 107 -34.78 -7.97 38.11
N VAL A 108 -35.07 -8.13 39.40
CA VAL A 108 -35.08 -7.04 40.37
C VAL A 108 -34.15 -7.38 41.53
N GLN A 109 -33.21 -6.47 41.82
CA GLN A 109 -32.30 -6.64 42.93
C GLN A 109 -33.06 -6.45 44.26
N THR A 110 -33.09 -7.51 45.07
CA THR A 110 -33.59 -7.46 46.46
C THR A 110 -32.45 -7.65 47.45
N ARG A 111 -32.73 -7.56 48.75
CA ARG A 111 -31.76 -7.92 49.81
C ARG A 111 -31.37 -9.40 49.79
N GLY A 112 -32.21 -10.24 49.17
CA GLY A 112 -32.03 -11.68 49.01
C GLY A 112 -31.27 -12.09 47.74
N GLY A 113 -30.84 -11.13 46.91
CA GLY A 113 -30.34 -11.37 45.56
C GLY A 113 -31.33 -10.94 44.48
N ILE A 114 -31.00 -11.22 43.21
CA ILE A 114 -31.87 -10.89 42.07
C ILE A 114 -33.03 -11.89 42.01
N VAL A 115 -34.25 -11.38 42.07
CA VAL A 115 -35.46 -12.15 41.77
C VAL A 115 -35.80 -11.92 40.31
N PHE A 116 -35.99 -13.00 39.57
CA PHE A 116 -36.35 -12.92 38.16
C PHE A 116 -37.81 -13.29 37.91
N SER A 117 -38.44 -12.62 36.96
CA SER A 117 -39.70 -13.03 36.35
C SER A 117 -39.54 -14.34 35.58
N ASP A 118 -40.67 -14.94 35.20
CA ASP A 118 -40.71 -15.88 34.08
C ASP A 118 -40.32 -15.19 32.77
N ARG A 119 -39.93 -15.99 31.76
CA ARG A 119 -39.62 -15.49 30.42
C ARG A 119 -40.91 -15.10 29.71
N ALA A 120 -41.06 -13.82 29.41
CA ALA A 120 -42.20 -13.28 28.71
C ALA A 120 -41.98 -13.34 27.18
N PRO A 121 -42.89 -13.97 26.40
CA PRO A 121 -42.76 -14.07 24.95
C PRO A 121 -43.12 -12.76 24.23
N PHE A 122 -42.46 -12.49 23.12
CA PHE A 122 -42.88 -11.51 22.10
C PHE A 122 -42.38 -11.95 20.71
N SER A 123 -42.88 -11.34 19.62
CA SER A 123 -42.50 -11.71 18.25
C SER A 123 -42.09 -10.51 17.41
N ILE A 124 -41.23 -10.77 16.42
CA ILE A 124 -40.86 -9.86 15.34
C ILE A 124 -41.32 -10.50 14.02
N ASP A 125 -42.16 -9.80 13.27
CA ASP A 125 -42.93 -10.41 12.17
C ASP A 125 -42.13 -10.52 10.85
N LYS A 126 -41.12 -9.67 10.67
CA LYS A 126 -40.33 -9.56 9.43
C LYS A 126 -38.88 -9.16 9.71
N LEU A 127 -37.98 -9.54 8.79
CA LEU A 127 -36.61 -9.03 8.77
C LEU A 127 -36.63 -7.51 8.49
N ASN A 128 -35.91 -6.74 9.29
CA ASN A 128 -35.60 -5.34 9.03
C ASN A 128 -34.11 -5.18 8.71
N THR A 129 -33.78 -5.19 7.41
CA THR A 129 -32.39 -5.04 6.92
C THR A 129 -31.82 -3.65 7.17
N SER A 130 -32.64 -2.63 7.43
CA SER A 130 -32.15 -1.29 7.79
C SER A 130 -31.41 -1.27 9.13
N LEU A 131 -31.65 -2.25 10.00
CA LEU A 131 -30.87 -2.44 11.24
C LEU A 131 -29.52 -3.14 11.00
N LEU A 132 -29.25 -3.58 9.76
CA LEU A 132 -28.05 -4.29 9.33
C LEU A 132 -27.35 -3.61 8.14
N SER A 133 -27.67 -2.34 7.87
CA SER A 133 -27.18 -1.63 6.68
C SER A 133 -25.77 -1.05 6.82
N ASP A 134 -25.25 -0.97 8.04
CA ASP A 134 -23.88 -0.50 8.28
C ASP A 134 -22.85 -1.47 7.68
N GLN A 135 -21.80 -0.92 7.07
CA GLN A 135 -20.76 -1.70 6.39
C GLN A 135 -20.07 -2.68 7.35
N LEU A 136 -19.95 -2.37 8.65
CA LEU A 136 -19.33 -3.26 9.63
C LEU A 136 -20.01 -4.64 9.68
N TRP A 137 -21.33 -4.73 9.44
CA TRP A 137 -22.03 -6.01 9.38
C TRP A 137 -21.53 -6.87 8.22
N THR A 138 -21.34 -6.25 7.06
CA THR A 138 -20.83 -6.92 5.87
C THR A 138 -19.37 -7.33 6.07
N LEU A 139 -18.55 -6.46 6.66
CA LEU A 139 -17.14 -6.77 6.93
C LEU A 139 -17.00 -7.94 7.91
N LEU A 140 -17.81 -7.99 8.97
CA LEU A 140 -17.76 -9.04 10.01
C LEU A 140 -18.29 -10.39 9.53
N THR A 141 -19.39 -10.40 8.74
CA THR A 141 -20.21 -11.60 8.49
C THR A 141 -20.35 -11.98 7.01
N GLY A 142 -19.95 -11.10 6.09
CA GLY A 142 -20.31 -11.19 4.67
C GLY A 142 -21.67 -10.57 4.33
N GLY A 143 -22.46 -10.16 5.33
CA GLY A 143 -23.77 -9.54 5.16
C GLY A 143 -24.93 -10.50 5.42
N VAL A 144 -26.15 -10.02 5.20
CA VAL A 144 -27.39 -10.81 5.42
C VAL A 144 -27.34 -12.10 4.59
N ASP A 145 -27.72 -13.23 5.21
CA ASP A 145 -27.70 -14.57 4.61
C ASP A 145 -26.31 -15.10 4.21
N HIS A 146 -25.23 -14.48 4.70
CA HIS A 146 -23.86 -14.92 4.50
C HIS A 146 -23.19 -15.30 5.82
N SER A 147 -22.05 -15.95 5.71
CA SER A 147 -21.16 -16.29 6.82
C SER A 147 -19.73 -15.90 6.48
N LYS A 148 -18.94 -15.53 7.48
CA LYS A 148 -17.52 -15.25 7.34
C LYS A 148 -16.74 -15.86 8.51
N THR A 149 -15.65 -16.54 8.17
CA THR A 149 -14.79 -17.22 9.14
C THR A 149 -13.52 -16.42 9.39
N TRP A 150 -13.15 -16.32 10.66
CA TRP A 150 -11.97 -15.63 11.17
C TRP A 150 -11.07 -16.60 11.92
N MET A 151 -9.77 -16.36 11.84
CA MET A 151 -8.72 -17.13 12.52
C MET A 151 -7.78 -16.16 13.22
N LEU A 152 -7.15 -16.54 14.33
CA LEU A 152 -6.02 -15.77 14.85
C LEU A 152 -4.93 -15.69 13.77
N ASP A 153 -4.31 -14.53 13.60
CA ASP A 153 -3.27 -14.34 12.59
C ASP A 153 -1.91 -14.88 13.07
N ILE A 154 -1.85 -16.19 13.21
CA ILE A 154 -0.65 -16.98 13.46
C ILE A 154 -0.91 -18.41 12.96
N ASP A 155 0.10 -19.07 12.43
CA ASP A 155 0.02 -20.49 12.06
C ASP A 155 1.00 -21.36 12.87
N ALA A 156 1.05 -22.65 12.51
CA ALA A 156 1.91 -23.63 13.17
C ALA A 156 3.41 -23.39 12.95
N ASP A 157 3.77 -22.60 11.95
CA ASP A 157 5.16 -22.21 11.66
C ASP A 157 5.51 -20.85 12.31
N GLY A 158 4.55 -20.23 13.02
CA GLY A 158 4.74 -18.94 13.67
C GLY A 158 4.65 -17.76 12.71
N GLN A 159 4.03 -17.95 11.55
CA GLN A 159 3.87 -16.90 10.55
C GLN A 159 2.52 -16.18 10.73
N SER A 160 2.59 -14.85 10.72
CA SER A 160 1.43 -13.95 10.62
C SER A 160 1.41 -13.33 9.22
N ILE A 161 0.22 -13.23 8.62
CA ILE A 161 0.05 -12.85 7.20
C ILE A 161 -0.40 -11.39 7.06
N LYS A 162 -1.37 -10.94 7.86
CA LYS A 162 -1.96 -9.59 7.76
C LYS A 162 -1.35 -8.62 8.76
N PHE A 163 -1.09 -9.09 9.96
CA PHE A 163 -0.53 -8.39 11.09
C PHE A 163 0.91 -8.89 11.33
N VAL A 164 1.73 -8.11 12.02
CA VAL A 164 3.07 -8.54 12.45
C VAL A 164 3.04 -9.63 13.54
N GLY A 165 1.88 -9.84 14.17
CA GLY A 165 1.69 -10.81 15.25
C GLY A 165 0.21 -10.94 15.68
N PRO A 166 -0.15 -12.00 16.42
CA PRO A 166 -1.54 -12.30 16.77
C PRO A 166 -2.09 -11.47 17.95
N LYS A 167 -1.24 -10.71 18.65
CA LYS A 167 -1.61 -9.90 19.80
C LYS A 167 -0.80 -8.61 19.87
N TYR A 168 -1.47 -7.48 20.01
CA TYR A 168 -0.86 -6.16 20.23
C TYR A 168 -1.26 -5.57 21.57
N PHE A 169 -0.47 -4.63 22.08
CA PHE A 169 -0.70 -3.99 23.37
C PHE A 169 -1.02 -2.51 23.20
N TYR A 170 -1.87 -1.98 24.07
CA TYR A 170 -2.35 -0.61 23.99
C TYR A 170 -2.43 0.02 25.37
N THR A 171 -2.41 1.35 25.40
CA THR A 171 -2.76 2.09 26.62
C THR A 171 -4.26 2.01 26.92
N THR A 172 -4.60 2.24 28.18
CA THR A 172 -6.00 2.40 28.62
C THR A 172 -6.69 3.53 27.87
N GLY A 173 -7.92 3.28 27.42
CA GLY A 173 -8.73 4.24 26.68
C GLY A 173 -8.66 4.10 25.15
N ALA A 174 -7.84 3.17 24.64
CA ALA A 174 -7.85 2.80 23.23
C ALA A 174 -9.28 2.46 22.74
N ASN A 175 -9.67 3.04 21.62
CA ASN A 175 -10.97 2.82 20.98
C ASN A 175 -10.89 3.10 19.48
N TRP A 176 -11.93 2.72 18.75
CA TRP A 176 -12.03 2.88 17.29
C TRP A 176 -11.58 4.25 16.78
N ASN A 177 -12.05 5.34 17.40
CA ASN A 177 -11.78 6.71 16.96
C ASN A 177 -10.33 7.14 17.16
N ASN A 178 -9.56 6.45 18.02
CA ASN A 178 -8.12 6.70 18.12
C ASN A 178 -7.35 6.16 16.91
N PHE A 179 -7.93 5.20 16.18
CA PHE A 179 -7.24 4.41 15.16
C PHE A 179 -7.90 4.52 13.77
N HIS A 180 -8.90 5.39 13.63
CA HIS A 180 -9.59 5.70 12.39
C HIS A 180 -9.73 7.22 12.21
N ASN A 181 -9.67 7.68 10.96
CA ASN A 181 -10.01 9.07 10.64
C ASN A 181 -11.49 9.22 10.26
N SER A 182 -11.95 10.46 10.11
CA SER A 182 -13.35 10.77 9.76
C SER A 182 -13.78 10.29 8.36
N LYS A 183 -12.83 9.86 7.52
CA LYS A 183 -13.08 9.28 6.20
C LYS A 183 -13.11 7.75 6.22
N GLY A 184 -12.96 7.13 7.40
CA GLY A 184 -12.96 5.67 7.56
C GLY A 184 -11.64 5.00 7.21
N ALA A 185 -10.56 5.73 6.93
CA ALA A 185 -9.24 5.11 6.86
C ALA A 185 -8.85 4.60 8.27
N ASN A 186 -7.94 3.64 8.33
CA ASN A 186 -7.49 3.01 9.57
C ASN A 186 -5.97 2.88 9.63
N TYR A 187 -5.40 2.83 10.82
CA TYR A 187 -3.94 2.83 11.02
C TYR A 187 -3.21 1.56 10.52
N ILE A 188 -3.91 0.46 10.23
CA ILE A 188 -3.31 -0.79 9.73
C ILE A 188 -3.16 -0.76 8.21
N ASP A 189 -4.17 -0.25 7.49
CA ASP A 189 -4.20 -0.23 6.03
C ASP A 189 -3.84 1.14 5.43
N SER A 190 -3.84 2.20 6.25
CA SER A 190 -3.43 3.53 5.80
C SER A 190 -1.96 3.54 5.40
N LYS A 191 -1.67 4.21 4.29
CA LYS A 191 -0.29 4.53 3.92
C LYS A 191 0.15 5.67 4.83
N THR A 192 1.07 5.41 5.76
CA THR A 192 1.54 6.40 6.74
C THR A 192 2.13 7.66 6.09
N TRP A 193 2.60 7.55 4.85
CA TRP A 193 3.11 8.67 4.05
C TRP A 193 2.04 9.43 3.22
N ASP A 194 0.81 8.92 3.09
CA ASP A 194 -0.27 9.65 2.43
C ASP A 194 -1.03 10.48 3.47
N ALA A 195 -0.73 11.77 3.54
CA ALA A 195 -1.36 12.70 4.47
C ALA A 195 -2.91 12.73 4.40
N SER A 196 -3.52 12.26 3.31
CA SER A 196 -4.98 12.18 3.17
C SER A 196 -5.60 10.98 3.89
N THR A 197 -4.79 9.95 4.18
CA THR A 197 -5.17 8.70 4.86
C THR A 197 -4.41 8.44 6.15
N ALA A 198 -3.30 9.15 6.39
CA ALA A 198 -2.43 9.01 7.55
C ALA A 198 -3.23 9.17 8.85
N ILE A 199 -3.03 8.19 9.73
CA ILE A 199 -3.62 8.17 11.06
C ILE A 199 -2.47 8.11 12.04
N GLU A 200 -2.25 9.24 12.70
CA GLU A 200 -1.45 9.30 13.91
C GLU A 200 -2.39 8.97 15.08
N PRO A 201 -2.22 7.83 15.77
CA PRO A 201 -3.08 7.49 16.90
C PRO A 201 -3.00 8.59 17.95
N SER A 202 -4.03 9.43 18.01
CA SER A 202 -3.85 10.83 18.43
C SER A 202 -3.47 11.05 19.90
N THR A 203 -3.46 10.00 20.72
CA THR A 203 -3.13 10.04 22.17
C THR A 203 -2.83 8.67 22.79
N ALA A 204 -2.84 7.58 22.03
CA ALA A 204 -2.79 6.22 22.57
C ALA A 204 -1.47 5.52 22.21
N TRP A 205 -0.64 5.22 23.21
CA TRP A 205 0.52 4.34 22.99
C TRP A 205 0.02 2.96 22.57
N ASN A 206 0.66 2.42 21.54
CA ASN A 206 0.46 1.07 21.05
C ASN A 206 1.82 0.38 20.83
N TRP A 207 1.84 -0.93 21.00
CA TRP A 207 2.95 -1.77 20.63
C TRP A 207 2.46 -2.91 19.74
N LEU A 208 2.82 -2.79 18.47
CA LEU A 208 2.57 -3.80 17.44
C LEU A 208 3.62 -4.89 17.57
N ALA A 209 3.50 -5.71 18.61
CA ALA A 209 4.48 -6.75 18.91
C ALA A 209 4.52 -7.79 17.77
N ASP A 210 5.68 -7.91 17.11
CA ASP A 210 5.90 -8.94 16.12
C ASP A 210 6.09 -10.30 16.79
N TRP A 211 5.50 -11.35 16.23
CA TRP A 211 5.61 -12.68 16.86
C TRP A 211 7.04 -13.23 16.80
N ALA A 212 7.77 -13.00 15.71
CA ALA A 212 9.12 -13.54 15.50
C ALA A 212 10.12 -13.10 16.59
N GLY A 213 10.07 -11.85 17.02
CA GLY A 213 10.86 -11.30 18.13
C GLY A 213 10.24 -11.50 19.51
N ASN A 214 8.95 -11.85 19.59
CA ASN A 214 8.18 -11.93 20.83
C ASN A 214 7.39 -13.24 20.95
N SER A 215 8.02 -14.37 20.61
CA SER A 215 7.37 -15.70 20.61
C SER A 215 6.84 -16.14 21.98
N TRP A 216 7.18 -15.41 23.06
CA TRP A 216 6.64 -15.60 24.40
C TRP A 216 5.16 -15.21 24.52
N ILE A 217 4.63 -14.44 23.56
CA ILE A 217 3.23 -13.97 23.57
C ILE A 217 2.24 -15.13 23.41
N CYS A 218 2.56 -16.10 22.55
CA CYS A 218 1.78 -17.32 22.37
C CYS A 218 2.57 -18.38 21.60
N ASP A 219 2.17 -19.64 21.72
CA ASP A 219 2.72 -20.73 20.91
C ASP A 219 2.41 -20.54 19.42
N ALA A 220 3.31 -20.99 18.54
CA ALA A 220 3.06 -21.17 17.11
C ALA A 220 2.15 -22.39 16.89
N LYS A 221 0.87 -22.16 16.63
CA LYS A 221 -0.13 -23.18 16.30
C LYS A 221 -1.37 -22.54 15.71
N ASP A 222 -2.18 -23.37 15.08
CA ASP A 222 -3.57 -23.02 14.78
C ASP A 222 -4.41 -23.07 16.06
N TYR A 223 -5.09 -21.96 16.38
CA TYR A 223 -5.99 -21.86 17.53
C TYR A 223 -7.44 -22.22 17.17
N GLY A 224 -7.71 -22.44 15.88
CA GLY A 224 -9.02 -22.76 15.34
C GLY A 224 -9.71 -21.55 14.70
N THR A 225 -11.04 -21.58 14.68
CA THR A 225 -11.86 -20.67 13.88
C THR A 225 -13.01 -20.07 14.67
N MET A 226 -13.38 -18.85 14.30
CA MET A 226 -14.58 -18.15 14.75
C MET A 226 -15.39 -17.73 13.51
N THR A 227 -16.57 -18.30 13.34
CA THR A 227 -17.44 -18.01 12.19
C THR A 227 -18.64 -17.21 12.65
N PHE A 228 -18.84 -16.03 12.04
CA PHE A 228 -20.07 -15.26 12.22
C PHE A 228 -20.96 -15.44 11.01
N ASP A 229 -22.27 -15.49 11.23
CA ASP A 229 -23.25 -15.47 10.17
C ASP A 229 -24.48 -14.62 10.52
N LEU A 230 -25.14 -14.15 9.46
CA LEU A 230 -26.45 -13.50 9.53
C LEU A 230 -27.53 -14.37 8.89
N ILE A 231 -27.46 -15.69 9.09
CA ILE A 231 -28.38 -16.67 8.51
C ILE A 231 -29.48 -16.96 9.53
N GLY A 232 -30.63 -16.30 9.37
CA GLY A 232 -31.78 -16.46 10.27
C GLY A 232 -31.59 -15.89 11.68
N GLY A 233 -30.45 -15.26 11.96
CA GLY A 233 -30.10 -14.66 13.24
C GLY A 233 -28.65 -14.17 13.22
N ALA A 234 -28.21 -13.48 14.28
CA ALA A 234 -26.81 -13.13 14.48
C ALA A 234 -26.13 -14.26 15.28
N ASN A 235 -25.52 -15.20 14.56
CA ASN A 235 -24.96 -16.42 15.14
C ASN A 235 -23.43 -16.39 15.10
N VAL A 236 -22.83 -17.07 16.07
CA VAL A 236 -21.38 -17.29 16.09
C VAL A 236 -21.05 -18.73 16.46
N ASP A 237 -20.11 -19.33 15.74
CA ASP A 237 -19.55 -20.64 16.01
C ASP A 237 -18.05 -20.49 16.31
N VAL A 238 -17.64 -20.86 17.52
CA VAL A 238 -16.24 -20.85 17.95
C VAL A 238 -15.80 -22.29 18.18
N ASN A 239 -14.99 -22.83 17.27
CA ASN A 239 -14.48 -24.21 17.34
C ASN A 239 -15.57 -25.29 17.54
N GLY A 240 -16.76 -25.10 16.96
CA GLY A 240 -17.91 -26.00 17.06
C GLY A 240 -18.85 -25.68 18.22
N GLU A 241 -18.50 -24.74 19.10
CA GLU A 241 -19.39 -24.23 20.13
C GLU A 241 -20.25 -23.09 19.57
N LYS A 242 -21.57 -23.25 19.65
CA LYS A 242 -22.53 -22.30 19.10
C LYS A 242 -22.98 -21.27 20.13
N GLY A 243 -23.01 -20.02 19.73
CA GLY A 243 -23.57 -18.91 20.48
C GLY A 243 -24.23 -17.89 19.56
N SER A 244 -24.54 -16.74 20.13
CA SER A 244 -25.03 -15.56 19.41
C SER A 244 -24.12 -14.38 19.66
N PHE A 245 -24.20 -13.37 18.78
CA PHE A 245 -23.50 -12.12 18.99
C PHE A 245 -24.41 -10.91 18.74
N ALA A 246 -24.07 -9.78 19.33
CA ALA A 246 -24.69 -8.49 19.05
C ALA A 246 -23.58 -7.46 18.79
N MET A 247 -23.69 -6.70 17.69
CA MET A 247 -22.76 -5.63 17.38
C MET A 247 -23.46 -4.28 17.53
N ASP A 248 -22.83 -3.38 18.29
CA ASP A 248 -23.20 -1.99 18.40
C ASP A 248 -22.24 -1.20 17.51
N VAL A 249 -22.73 -0.78 16.34
CA VAL A 249 -21.94 -0.08 15.33
C VAL A 249 -21.58 1.33 15.76
N ASP A 250 -22.43 2.00 16.55
CA ASP A 250 -22.19 3.36 17.00
C ASP A 250 -21.08 3.38 18.06
N ASN A 251 -21.12 2.42 18.99
CA ASN A 251 -20.13 2.30 20.06
C ASN A 251 -18.92 1.43 19.67
N HIS A 252 -18.94 0.81 18.49
CA HIS A 252 -17.91 -0.12 17.99
C HIS A 252 -17.62 -1.23 19.00
N THR A 253 -18.68 -1.90 19.48
CA THR A 253 -18.57 -3.03 20.41
C THR A 253 -19.25 -4.27 19.87
N ILE A 254 -18.79 -5.43 20.34
CA ILE A 254 -19.36 -6.73 20.03
C ILE A 254 -19.54 -7.54 21.32
N THR A 255 -20.75 -8.04 21.53
CA THR A 255 -21.12 -8.89 22.66
C THR A 255 -21.27 -10.31 22.19
N PHE A 256 -20.62 -11.26 22.87
CA PHE A 256 -20.79 -12.70 22.65
C PHE A 256 -21.68 -13.28 23.73
N THR A 257 -22.51 -14.26 23.37
CA THR A 257 -23.31 -14.98 24.35
C THR A 257 -23.42 -16.45 24.05
N GLY A 258 -23.35 -17.26 25.10
CA GLY A 258 -23.27 -18.72 25.03
C GLY A 258 -21.87 -19.23 24.75
N VAL A 259 -20.98 -18.37 24.24
CA VAL A 259 -19.57 -18.66 23.92
C VAL A 259 -18.68 -17.46 24.25
N LEU A 260 -17.37 -17.70 24.34
CA LEU A 260 -16.34 -16.66 24.36
C LEU A 260 -15.72 -16.55 22.95
N PRO A 261 -15.18 -15.37 22.56
CA PRO A 261 -14.48 -15.25 21.29
C PRO A 261 -13.29 -16.20 21.20
N LEU A 262 -12.86 -16.51 19.98
CA LEU A 262 -11.62 -17.26 19.77
C LEU A 262 -10.44 -16.52 20.41
N ALA A 263 -9.63 -17.23 21.18
CA ALA A 263 -8.58 -16.63 21.99
C ALA A 263 -7.31 -17.49 22.07
N ILE A 264 -6.18 -16.84 22.34
CA ILE A 264 -4.92 -17.50 22.72
C ILE A 264 -5.10 -18.22 24.07
N ASP A 265 -5.73 -17.54 25.02
CA ASP A 265 -6.11 -18.06 26.33
C ASP A 265 -7.54 -17.63 26.67
N GLN A 266 -8.45 -18.59 26.73
CA GLN A 266 -9.85 -18.38 27.06
C GLN A 266 -10.06 -17.86 28.49
N ASN A 267 -9.21 -18.26 29.45
CA ASN A 267 -9.33 -17.81 30.83
C ASN A 267 -8.94 -16.34 30.97
N ALA A 268 -7.87 -15.92 30.27
CA ALA A 268 -7.44 -14.53 30.25
C ALA A 268 -8.53 -13.63 29.66
N VAL A 269 -9.13 -14.02 28.54
CA VAL A 269 -10.24 -13.28 27.92
C VAL A 269 -11.47 -13.20 28.83
N ALA A 270 -11.85 -14.30 29.48
CA ALA A 270 -12.97 -14.32 30.41
C ALA A 270 -12.76 -13.40 31.63
N ALA A 271 -11.53 -13.37 32.17
CA ALA A 271 -11.17 -12.54 33.32
C ALA A 271 -11.11 -11.04 32.98
N GLN A 272 -10.71 -10.71 31.74
CA GLN A 272 -10.62 -9.34 31.24
C GLN A 272 -11.99 -8.67 31.11
N CYS A 273 -12.97 -9.36 30.51
CA CYS A 273 -14.29 -8.79 30.33
C CYS A 273 -15.42 -9.75 30.72
N PRO A 274 -15.78 -9.80 32.02
CA PRO A 274 -16.87 -10.65 32.52
C PRO A 274 -18.24 -10.36 31.90
N SER A 275 -18.42 -9.17 31.30
CA SER A 275 -19.67 -8.79 30.63
C SER A 275 -19.89 -9.48 29.28
N GLY A 276 -18.85 -10.10 28.71
CA GLY A 276 -18.90 -10.67 27.35
C GLY A 276 -18.96 -9.64 26.23
N THR A 277 -18.84 -8.35 26.54
CA THR A 277 -18.84 -7.24 25.57
C THR A 277 -17.44 -6.69 25.37
N TYR A 278 -16.97 -6.67 24.13
CA TYR A 278 -15.61 -6.28 23.75
C TYR A 278 -15.65 -5.11 22.78
N LYS A 279 -14.54 -4.36 22.66
CA LYS A 279 -14.42 -3.27 21.69
C LYS A 279 -13.82 -3.79 20.39
N LEU A 280 -14.33 -3.30 19.27
CA LEU A 280 -13.67 -3.44 17.97
C LEU A 280 -12.71 -2.28 17.79
N LEU A 281 -11.42 -2.59 17.57
CA LEU A 281 -10.40 -1.57 17.31
C LEU A 281 -10.12 -1.39 15.83
N TYR A 282 -10.37 -2.43 15.03
CA TYR A 282 -10.16 -2.47 13.59
C TYR A 282 -11.02 -3.57 12.98
N LEU A 283 -11.60 -3.31 11.80
CA LEU A 283 -12.31 -4.29 11.01
C LEU A 283 -12.22 -3.92 9.52
N SER A 284 -11.81 -4.87 8.69
CA SER A 284 -11.75 -4.78 7.23
C SER A 284 -12.20 -6.09 6.59
N ASP A 285 -12.07 -6.21 5.26
CA ASP A 285 -12.35 -7.47 4.58
C ASP A 285 -11.40 -8.60 5.01
N ASN A 286 -10.16 -8.25 5.36
CA ASN A 286 -9.09 -9.22 5.55
C ASN A 286 -8.59 -9.32 6.98
N GLY A 287 -8.86 -8.34 7.83
CA GLY A 287 -8.39 -8.34 9.21
C GLY A 287 -9.39 -7.74 10.21
N MET A 288 -9.27 -8.17 11.46
CA MET A 288 -10.09 -7.70 12.58
C MET A 288 -9.24 -7.64 13.85
N GLN A 289 -9.49 -6.64 14.70
CA GLN A 289 -8.91 -6.55 16.03
C GLN A 289 -10.02 -6.38 17.08
N ILE A 290 -10.09 -7.33 18.02
CA ILE A 290 -10.94 -7.24 19.21
C ILE A 290 -10.05 -6.81 20.37
N LEU A 291 -10.38 -5.69 21.00
CA LEU A 291 -9.69 -5.12 22.15
C LEU A 291 -10.31 -5.66 23.46
N PHE A 292 -9.42 -6.16 24.32
CA PHE A 292 -9.67 -6.59 25.69
C PHE A 292 -9.03 -5.55 26.61
N ASP A 293 -9.85 -4.70 27.24
CA ASP A 293 -9.42 -3.57 28.07
C ASP A 293 -9.96 -3.64 29.51
N GLY A 294 -10.00 -4.85 30.06
CA GLY A 294 -10.41 -5.11 31.42
C GLY A 294 -9.57 -4.39 32.48
N ALA A 295 -10.12 -4.23 33.68
CA ALA A 295 -9.48 -3.47 34.77
C ALA A 295 -8.19 -4.09 35.35
N ASN A 296 -7.84 -5.34 34.99
CA ASN A 296 -6.86 -6.15 35.72
C ASN A 296 -5.50 -6.33 35.01
N GLU A 297 -5.35 -5.91 33.75
CA GLU A 297 -4.12 -6.07 32.96
C GLU A 297 -3.97 -4.95 31.92
N THR A 298 -2.80 -4.86 31.28
CA THR A 298 -2.58 -3.97 30.13
C THR A 298 -3.54 -4.34 29.00
N PRO A 299 -4.29 -3.36 28.44
CA PRO A 299 -5.17 -3.61 27.31
C PRO A 299 -4.43 -4.22 26.12
N PHE A 300 -5.06 -5.18 25.47
CA PHE A 300 -4.48 -5.85 24.30
C PHE A 300 -5.55 -6.16 23.26
N THR A 301 -5.16 -6.22 21.99
CA THR A 301 -6.00 -6.81 20.95
C THR A 301 -5.58 -8.25 20.70
N LEU A 302 -6.56 -9.07 20.34
CA LEU A 302 -6.30 -10.24 19.52
C LEU A 302 -6.57 -9.89 18.06
N ASN A 303 -5.64 -10.29 17.19
CA ASN A 303 -5.63 -9.92 15.79
C ASN A 303 -6.03 -11.13 14.94
N PHE A 304 -7.08 -10.97 14.15
CA PHE A 304 -7.69 -12.03 13.37
C PHE A 304 -7.61 -11.74 11.88
N ILE A 305 -7.34 -12.78 11.10
CA ILE A 305 -7.36 -12.78 9.64
C ILE A 305 -8.60 -13.51 9.15
N SER A 306 -9.20 -13.04 8.06
CA SER A 306 -10.29 -13.78 7.43
C SER A 306 -9.75 -15.06 6.78
N LYS A 307 -10.49 -16.16 6.91
CA LYS A 307 -10.08 -17.45 6.37
C LYS A 307 -9.92 -17.40 4.85
N ASP A 308 -10.82 -16.70 4.17
CA ASP A 308 -10.75 -16.52 2.71
C ASP A 308 -9.46 -15.79 2.30
N TYR A 309 -9.04 -14.76 3.03
CA TYR A 309 -7.79 -14.07 2.73
C TYR A 309 -6.57 -14.96 3.00
N LYS A 310 -6.57 -15.71 4.12
CA LYS A 310 -5.49 -16.66 4.44
C LYS A 310 -5.36 -17.77 3.40
N ASP A 311 -6.47 -18.40 3.01
CA ASP A 311 -6.48 -19.52 2.07
C ASP A 311 -6.08 -19.11 0.64
N ASN A 312 -6.31 -17.84 0.28
CA ASN A 312 -5.96 -17.28 -1.02
C ASN A 312 -4.71 -16.39 -0.99
N TYR A 313 -3.99 -16.34 0.13
CA TYR A 313 -2.81 -15.50 0.27
C TYR A 313 -1.69 -16.01 -0.64
N VAL A 314 -1.19 -15.12 -1.50
CA VAL A 314 0.01 -15.35 -2.30
C VAL A 314 1.09 -14.41 -1.77
N ALA A 315 2.11 -14.99 -1.14
CA ALA A 315 3.24 -14.22 -0.64
C ALA A 315 3.85 -13.40 -1.80
N PRO A 316 4.22 -12.12 -1.57
CA PRO A 316 4.93 -11.33 -2.56
C PRO A 316 6.17 -12.11 -3.03
N VAL A 317 6.22 -12.41 -4.32
CA VAL A 317 7.38 -13.12 -4.88
C VAL A 317 8.53 -12.13 -4.87
N ASN A 318 9.68 -12.55 -4.32
CA ASN A 318 10.95 -11.85 -4.58
C ASN A 318 11.21 -11.95 -6.09
N THR A 319 10.78 -10.94 -6.83
CA THR A 319 11.01 -10.85 -8.26
C THR A 319 12.48 -10.54 -8.50
N VAL A 320 13.07 -11.28 -9.42
CA VAL A 320 14.45 -11.08 -9.81
C VAL A 320 14.51 -9.92 -10.81
N ILE A 321 15.40 -8.96 -10.58
CA ILE A 321 15.62 -7.83 -11.49
C ILE A 321 16.34 -8.32 -12.74
N ASN A 322 15.86 -7.92 -13.91
CA ASN A 322 16.48 -8.20 -15.19
C ASN A 322 17.21 -6.96 -15.71
N LEU A 323 18.50 -7.11 -16.00
CA LEU A 323 19.34 -6.05 -16.57
C LEU A 323 19.80 -6.44 -17.99
N PRO A 324 20.08 -5.48 -18.89
CA PRO A 324 20.65 -5.78 -20.21
C PRO A 324 22.04 -6.42 -20.09
N ALA A 325 22.43 -7.26 -21.05
CA ALA A 325 23.67 -8.05 -20.98
C ALA A 325 24.96 -7.26 -20.67
N LEU A 326 25.08 -6.01 -21.12
CA LEU A 326 26.29 -5.20 -20.97
C LEU A 326 26.29 -4.33 -19.69
N TRP A 327 25.29 -4.46 -18.81
CA TRP A 327 25.13 -3.58 -17.65
C TRP A 327 26.42 -3.47 -16.80
N LYS A 328 27.10 -4.60 -16.57
CA LYS A 328 28.27 -4.66 -15.68
C LYS A 328 29.48 -3.94 -16.28
N ASP A 329 29.70 -4.13 -17.58
CA ASP A 329 30.80 -3.48 -18.29
C ASP A 329 30.59 -1.96 -18.40
N LEU A 330 29.33 -1.52 -18.39
CA LEU A 330 28.97 -0.10 -18.39
C LEU A 330 29.09 0.53 -17.00
N VAL A 331 28.59 -0.12 -15.96
CA VAL A 331 28.58 0.42 -14.58
C VAL A 331 29.94 0.28 -13.88
N LEU A 332 30.70 -0.78 -14.21
CA LEU A 332 32.03 -1.07 -13.67
C LEU A 332 33.06 -1.22 -14.80
N PRO A 333 33.31 -0.18 -15.61
CA PRO A 333 34.12 -0.30 -16.81
C PRO A 333 35.58 -0.62 -16.48
N MET A 334 36.19 -1.52 -17.28
CA MET A 334 37.58 -1.95 -17.05
C MET A 334 38.59 -0.80 -17.22
N ASN A 335 38.28 0.16 -18.10
CA ASN A 335 39.19 1.26 -18.47
C ASN A 335 39.01 2.52 -17.61
N GLN A 336 37.82 2.73 -17.03
CA GLN A 336 37.53 3.83 -16.10
C GLN A 336 37.15 3.25 -14.74
N LYS A 337 38.16 2.87 -13.96
CA LYS A 337 37.96 2.13 -12.72
C LYS A 337 37.45 2.96 -11.54
N GLN A 338 37.24 4.26 -11.72
CA GLN A 338 36.60 5.14 -10.74
C GLN A 338 35.58 6.02 -11.46
N THR A 339 34.36 5.96 -10.97
CA THR A 339 33.25 6.77 -11.47
C THR A 339 32.61 7.49 -10.29
N SER A 340 32.33 8.78 -10.47
CA SER A 340 31.70 9.61 -9.46
C SER A 340 30.30 10.03 -9.94
N TYR A 341 29.36 10.15 -9.01
CA TYR A 341 27.97 10.50 -9.27
C TYR A 341 27.46 11.51 -8.24
N THR A 342 26.60 12.43 -8.67
CA THR A 342 25.79 13.28 -7.78
C THR A 342 24.31 12.96 -7.99
N PHE A 343 23.44 13.36 -7.08
CA PHE A 343 22.00 13.24 -7.31
C PHE A 343 21.55 14.15 -8.45
N ASP A 344 20.52 13.74 -9.19
CA ASP A 344 19.83 14.58 -10.15
C ASP A 344 19.17 15.78 -9.44
N THR A 345 19.30 16.98 -9.99
CA THR A 345 18.83 18.22 -9.33
C THR A 345 17.34 18.47 -9.47
N GLU A 346 16.68 17.83 -10.45
CA GLU A 346 15.25 18.01 -10.71
C GLU A 346 14.43 16.84 -10.14
N ASN A 347 14.91 15.62 -10.36
CA ASN A 347 14.28 14.36 -10.00
C ASN A 347 15.29 13.42 -9.31
N PRO A 348 15.76 13.77 -8.09
CA PRO A 348 16.83 13.04 -7.39
C PRO A 348 16.47 11.60 -6.98
N TYR A 349 15.18 11.29 -6.87
CA TYR A 349 14.72 9.96 -6.54
C TYR A 349 13.32 9.66 -7.10
N THR A 350 13.02 8.38 -7.21
CA THR A 350 11.72 7.84 -7.62
C THR A 350 11.49 6.49 -6.95
N TYR A 351 10.40 5.81 -7.28
CA TYR A 351 10.05 4.52 -6.71
C TYR A 351 9.95 3.44 -7.78
N PHE A 352 10.46 2.26 -7.49
CA PHE A 352 10.42 1.11 -8.38
C PHE A 352 9.75 -0.08 -7.70
N SER A 353 9.01 -0.88 -8.45
CA SER A 353 8.48 -2.16 -7.97
C SER A 353 9.64 -3.09 -7.58
N LEU A 354 9.34 -4.16 -6.85
CA LEU A 354 10.33 -5.21 -6.59
C LEU A 354 10.80 -5.92 -7.87
N SER A 355 10.11 -5.76 -9.00
CA SER A 355 10.47 -6.32 -10.29
C SER A 355 11.31 -5.38 -11.16
N GLY A 356 11.57 -4.15 -10.70
CA GLY A 356 12.42 -3.18 -11.42
C GLY A 356 11.65 -2.29 -12.40
N GLU A 357 10.33 -2.16 -12.25
CA GLU A 357 9.52 -1.23 -13.04
C GLU A 357 9.31 0.07 -12.26
N GLU A 358 9.47 1.23 -12.91
CA GLU A 358 9.19 2.51 -12.25
C GLU A 358 7.69 2.65 -11.92
N LEU A 359 7.38 3.00 -10.67
CA LEU A 359 6.02 3.17 -10.17
C LEU A 359 5.52 4.60 -10.43
N LYS A 360 4.74 4.78 -11.49
CA LYS A 360 4.12 6.07 -11.83
C LYS A 360 3.14 6.58 -10.75
N ASP A 361 2.39 5.67 -10.15
CA ASP A 361 1.47 5.93 -9.02
C ASP A 361 2.08 5.48 -7.68
N GLY A 362 3.39 5.68 -7.53
CA GLY A 362 4.16 5.30 -6.33
C GLY A 362 3.79 6.11 -5.08
N PRO A 363 4.51 5.88 -3.97
CA PRO A 363 4.43 6.74 -2.78
C PRO A 363 4.55 8.23 -3.11
N VAL A 364 4.01 9.08 -2.22
CA VAL A 364 4.05 10.54 -2.38
C VAL A 364 5.51 10.99 -2.49
N LYS A 365 5.84 11.71 -3.57
CA LYS A 365 7.14 12.37 -3.71
C LYS A 365 7.16 13.64 -2.88
N TYR A 366 8.14 13.75 -2.00
CA TYR A 366 8.40 14.94 -1.19
C TYR A 366 9.49 15.80 -1.83
N LYS A 367 9.48 17.10 -1.53
CA LYS A 367 10.52 18.02 -2.02
C LYS A 367 11.90 17.55 -1.55
N ALA A 368 12.85 17.50 -2.47
CA ALA A 368 14.23 17.11 -2.18
C ALA A 368 14.96 18.20 -1.38
N ASN A 369 15.98 17.80 -0.63
CA ASN A 369 16.84 18.76 0.06
C ASN A 369 17.60 19.64 -0.94
N GLU A 370 17.68 20.94 -0.69
CA GLU A 370 18.22 21.91 -1.64
C GLU A 370 19.71 21.69 -1.96
N ASN A 371 20.47 21.15 -1.01
CA ASN A 371 21.92 20.90 -1.15
C ASN A 371 22.24 19.46 -1.61
N LEU A 372 21.24 18.68 -2.06
CA LEU A 372 21.46 17.27 -2.38
C LEU A 372 22.47 17.05 -3.52
N GLY A 373 22.62 18.03 -4.41
CA GLY A 373 23.65 18.04 -5.46
C GLY A 373 25.09 18.08 -4.94
N ASP A 374 25.31 18.46 -3.68
CA ASP A 374 26.65 18.47 -3.04
C ASP A 374 27.09 17.07 -2.58
N ALA A 375 26.14 16.13 -2.44
CA ALA A 375 26.45 14.75 -2.10
C ALA A 375 27.12 14.04 -3.28
N LEU A 376 28.15 13.25 -3.00
CA LEU A 376 28.97 12.57 -3.99
C LEU A 376 29.06 11.07 -3.69
N ILE A 377 28.80 10.25 -4.70
CA ILE A 377 28.95 8.79 -4.65
C ILE A 377 30.06 8.39 -5.62
N GLU A 378 31.11 7.75 -5.12
CA GLU A 378 32.22 7.25 -5.94
C GLU A 378 32.27 5.72 -5.89
N ILE A 379 32.27 5.09 -7.05
CA ILE A 379 32.45 3.64 -7.20
C ILE A 379 33.82 3.40 -7.82
N ASN A 380 34.71 2.76 -7.06
CA ASN A 380 36.08 2.47 -7.48
C ASN A 380 36.32 0.95 -7.57
N SER A 381 36.23 0.40 -8.78
CA SER A 381 36.44 -1.04 -9.05
C SER A 381 37.89 -1.48 -8.94
N ALA A 382 38.87 -0.55 -9.07
CA ALA A 382 40.29 -0.89 -8.89
C ALA A 382 40.63 -1.17 -7.42
N LYS A 383 40.04 -0.39 -6.51
CA LYS A 383 40.26 -0.50 -5.06
C LYS A 383 39.20 -1.32 -4.34
N ASN A 384 38.16 -1.75 -5.07
CA ASN A 384 36.96 -2.34 -4.51
C ASN A 384 36.33 -1.47 -3.41
N ALA A 385 36.22 -0.16 -3.67
CA ALA A 385 35.76 0.83 -2.71
C ALA A 385 34.49 1.54 -3.22
N PHE A 386 33.50 1.65 -2.35
CA PHE A 386 32.29 2.45 -2.51
C PHE A 386 32.33 3.58 -1.49
N THR A 387 32.35 4.81 -1.98
CA THR A 387 32.61 5.98 -1.14
C THR A 387 31.45 6.95 -1.28
N VAL A 388 30.94 7.43 -0.15
CA VAL A 388 29.85 8.38 -0.08
C VAL A 388 30.31 9.59 0.71
N THR A 389 30.16 10.77 0.11
CA THR A 389 30.23 12.06 0.80
C THR A 389 28.81 12.58 0.90
N ASP A 390 28.31 12.76 2.13
CA ASP A 390 26.97 13.29 2.37
C ASP A 390 26.91 14.82 2.12
N VAL A 391 25.71 15.38 2.26
CA VAL A 391 25.44 16.82 2.04
C VAL A 391 26.17 17.74 3.02
N ASP A 392 26.64 17.22 4.16
CA ASP A 392 27.42 17.96 5.15
C ASP A 392 28.94 17.81 4.91
N GLY A 393 29.34 17.05 3.89
CA GLY A 393 30.72 16.77 3.54
C GLY A 393 31.35 15.61 4.33
N ASN A 394 30.58 14.85 5.12
CA ASN A 394 31.11 13.69 5.83
C ASN A 394 31.37 12.55 4.85
N LYS A 395 32.60 12.03 4.86
CA LYS A 395 33.05 10.99 3.94
C LYS A 395 33.05 9.62 4.61
N THR A 396 32.35 8.66 4.03
CA THR A 396 32.34 7.24 4.41
C THR A 396 32.85 6.40 3.24
N GLU A 397 33.84 5.55 3.49
CA GLU A 397 34.36 4.59 2.52
C GLU A 397 34.08 3.17 3.02
N SER A 398 33.58 2.31 2.15
CA SER A 398 33.33 0.90 2.42
C SER A 398 33.81 0.04 1.28
N SER A 399 34.09 -1.24 1.55
CA SER A 399 34.22 -2.20 0.46
C SER A 399 32.85 -2.47 -0.17
N PHE A 400 32.84 -3.00 -1.40
CA PHE A 400 31.60 -3.50 -1.98
C PHE A 400 31.80 -4.85 -2.69
N THR A 401 30.68 -5.51 -2.97
CA THR A 401 30.61 -6.62 -3.93
C THR A 401 29.35 -6.42 -4.77
N VAL A 402 29.31 -7.00 -5.98
CA VAL A 402 28.13 -6.90 -6.87
C VAL A 402 27.78 -8.29 -7.37
N SER A 403 26.49 -8.63 -7.36
CA SER A 403 26.02 -9.89 -7.94
C SER A 403 26.18 -9.92 -9.47
N ASP A 404 26.62 -11.05 -9.99
CA ASP A 404 26.83 -11.26 -11.44
C ASP A 404 25.55 -11.65 -12.19
N GLY A 405 24.55 -12.18 -11.47
CA GLY A 405 23.32 -12.71 -12.06
C GLY A 405 23.53 -13.94 -12.96
N GLU A 406 22.47 -14.35 -13.63
CA GLU A 406 22.45 -15.41 -14.63
C GLU A 406 22.03 -14.86 -16.00
N TYR A 407 22.77 -15.19 -17.05
CA TYR A 407 22.51 -14.70 -18.40
C TYR A 407 21.59 -15.67 -19.15
N THR A 408 20.48 -15.17 -19.66
CA THR A 408 19.51 -15.93 -20.46
C THR A 408 19.18 -15.16 -21.74
N THR A 409 18.62 -15.87 -22.73
CA THR A 409 18.14 -15.25 -23.97
C THR A 409 16.62 -15.29 -23.96
N ASP A 410 15.96 -14.15 -24.18
CA ASP A 410 14.51 -14.08 -24.26
C ASP A 410 13.98 -14.68 -25.59
N LYS A 411 12.66 -14.78 -25.70
CA LYS A 411 11.96 -15.28 -26.90
C LYS A 411 12.23 -14.46 -28.17
N ASP A 412 12.68 -13.22 -28.03
CA ASP A 412 12.93 -12.27 -29.10
C ASP A 412 14.43 -12.23 -29.48
N GLY A 413 15.27 -13.01 -28.79
CA GLY A 413 16.71 -13.16 -29.05
C GLY A 413 17.61 -12.21 -28.25
N ASN A 414 17.07 -11.41 -27.33
CA ASN A 414 17.86 -10.49 -26.51
C ASN A 414 18.50 -11.22 -25.33
N VAL A 415 19.74 -10.86 -25.00
CA VAL A 415 20.44 -11.40 -23.82
C VAL A 415 20.13 -10.53 -22.60
N LEU A 416 19.59 -11.16 -21.56
CA LEU A 416 19.21 -10.55 -20.28
C LEU A 416 20.01 -11.17 -19.15
N CYS A 417 20.37 -10.36 -18.15
CA CYS A 417 21.01 -10.77 -16.91
C CYS A 417 20.00 -10.73 -15.75
N SER A 418 19.60 -11.89 -15.26
CA SER A 418 18.66 -12.05 -14.15
C SER A 418 19.42 -12.08 -12.81
N GLY A 419 19.10 -11.17 -11.89
CA GLY A 419 19.64 -11.15 -10.53
C GLY A 419 21.02 -10.51 -10.40
N GLY A 420 21.48 -9.84 -11.45
CA GLY A 420 22.69 -9.02 -11.43
C GLY A 420 22.46 -7.68 -10.74
N GLY A 421 23.55 -6.98 -10.44
CA GLY A 421 23.52 -5.58 -10.03
C GLY A 421 23.15 -5.31 -8.56
N LEU A 422 23.13 -6.33 -7.69
CA LEU A 422 22.96 -6.12 -6.24
C LEU A 422 24.30 -5.76 -5.60
N PHE A 423 24.49 -4.49 -5.26
CA PHE A 423 25.64 -4.00 -4.52
C PHE A 423 25.48 -4.31 -3.04
N THR A 424 26.45 -5.00 -2.42
CA THR A 424 26.52 -5.20 -0.96
C THR A 424 27.63 -4.32 -0.39
N ILE A 425 27.28 -3.41 0.52
CA ILE A 425 28.12 -2.30 1.01
C ILE A 425 28.05 -2.27 2.55
N PRO A 426 28.96 -2.96 3.27
CA PRO A 426 28.85 -3.19 4.71
C PRO A 426 28.71 -1.93 5.57
N SER A 427 29.38 -0.85 5.18
CA SER A 427 29.38 0.44 5.89
C SER A 427 28.65 1.52 5.09
N LEU A 428 27.47 1.21 4.53
CA LEU A 428 26.63 2.20 3.85
C LEU A 428 26.11 3.24 4.86
N PRO A 429 26.41 4.55 4.67
CA PRO A 429 25.89 5.60 5.53
C PRO A 429 24.41 5.87 5.26
N GLN A 430 23.81 6.69 6.12
CA GLN A 430 22.40 7.09 6.01
C GLN A 430 22.27 8.59 6.26
N PHE A 431 21.55 9.29 5.38
CA PHE A 431 21.29 10.73 5.50
C PHE A 431 20.00 11.11 4.75
N ASN A 432 19.37 12.23 5.14
CA ASN A 432 18.13 12.70 4.53
C ASN A 432 18.37 13.21 3.11
N ILE A 433 17.52 12.79 2.16
CA ILE A 433 17.53 13.30 0.78
C ILE A 433 16.30 14.16 0.46
N SER A 434 15.37 14.27 1.40
CA SER A 434 14.16 15.07 1.29
C SER A 434 13.89 15.86 2.57
N GLU A 435 13.01 16.86 2.46
CA GLU A 435 12.42 17.57 3.60
C GLU A 435 11.62 16.62 4.52
N ASN A 436 11.18 15.46 4.03
CA ASN A 436 10.65 14.38 4.86
C ASN A 436 11.79 13.49 5.38
N ALA A 437 11.89 13.37 6.70
CA ALA A 437 12.90 12.57 7.40
C ALA A 437 12.82 11.06 7.10
N ASP A 438 11.69 10.55 6.61
CA ASP A 438 11.53 9.13 6.25
C ASP A 438 12.11 8.81 4.86
N VAL A 439 12.41 9.82 4.05
CA VAL A 439 13.01 9.64 2.72
C VAL A 439 14.52 9.92 2.80
N GLN A 440 15.27 8.84 2.92
CA GLN A 440 16.71 8.88 3.20
C GLN A 440 17.50 8.08 2.18
N PHE A 441 18.73 8.52 1.90
CA PHE A 441 19.73 7.67 1.31
C PHE A 441 20.19 6.67 2.37
N GLY A 442 20.34 5.41 1.99
CA GLY A 442 20.74 4.32 2.88
C GLY A 442 19.97 3.05 2.56
N SER A 443 20.26 1.98 3.30
CA SER A 443 19.56 0.69 3.15
C SER A 443 19.63 -0.10 4.46
N LYS A 444 18.49 -0.66 4.87
CA LYS A 444 18.38 -1.55 6.04
C LYS A 444 19.27 -2.78 5.85
N ASP A 445 19.31 -3.32 4.64
CA ASP A 445 20.04 -4.56 4.32
C ASP A 445 21.51 -4.32 3.95
N LYS A 446 21.96 -3.06 3.99
CA LYS A 446 23.30 -2.68 3.50
C LYS A 446 23.53 -3.07 2.03
N THR A 447 22.46 -3.08 1.25
CA THR A 447 22.49 -3.36 -0.18
C THR A 447 21.80 -2.29 -1.01
N LEU A 448 22.27 -2.07 -2.23
CA LEU A 448 21.65 -1.21 -3.24
C LEU A 448 21.51 -2.00 -4.55
N GLN A 449 20.32 -2.05 -5.12
CA GLN A 449 20.05 -2.75 -6.37
C GLN A 449 20.20 -1.78 -7.55
N LEU A 450 20.97 -2.12 -8.58
CA LEU A 450 20.88 -1.40 -9.85
C LEU A 450 19.52 -1.72 -10.50
N LEU A 451 18.71 -0.70 -10.70
CA LEU A 451 17.35 -0.81 -11.26
C LEU A 451 17.28 -0.36 -12.72
N GLY A 452 18.20 0.52 -13.13
CA GLY A 452 18.26 1.07 -14.47
C GLY A 452 19.47 1.97 -14.63
N TYR A 453 19.75 2.34 -15.88
CA TYR A 453 20.80 3.27 -16.27
C TYR A 453 20.49 3.83 -17.66
N GLU A 454 21.00 5.02 -17.94
CA GLU A 454 20.99 5.61 -19.29
C GLU A 454 22.41 5.67 -19.84
N VAL A 455 22.51 5.62 -21.17
CA VAL A 455 23.77 5.72 -21.90
C VAL A 455 23.72 6.88 -22.87
N ASN A 456 24.85 7.55 -23.05
CA ASN A 456 25.03 8.54 -24.08
C ASN A 456 25.16 7.83 -25.42
N ASP A 457 24.23 8.11 -26.34
CA ASP A 457 24.18 7.45 -27.66
C ASP A 457 25.47 7.69 -28.49
N MET A 458 26.20 8.78 -28.26
CA MET A 458 27.45 9.12 -28.96
C MET A 458 28.68 8.40 -28.41
N THR A 459 28.85 8.40 -27.08
CA THR A 459 30.05 7.86 -26.45
C THR A 459 29.89 6.40 -26.02
N GLY A 460 28.65 5.92 -25.93
CA GLY A 460 28.29 4.63 -25.33
C GLY A 460 28.55 4.58 -23.82
N ASP A 461 28.85 5.73 -23.20
CA ASP A 461 29.17 5.84 -21.78
C ASP A 461 27.90 6.08 -20.95
N ILE A 462 27.88 5.60 -19.71
CA ILE A 462 26.76 5.85 -18.80
C ILE A 462 26.64 7.35 -18.52
N THR A 463 25.41 7.87 -18.56
CA THR A 463 25.10 9.23 -18.10
C THR A 463 24.56 9.24 -16.69
N ASP A 464 23.76 8.25 -16.33
CA ASP A 464 23.10 8.15 -15.04
C ASP A 464 22.70 6.71 -14.70
N ILE A 465 22.51 6.47 -13.41
CA ILE A 465 22.09 5.18 -12.86
C ILE A 465 20.98 5.37 -11.83
N TYR A 466 20.17 4.34 -11.67
CA TYR A 466 19.19 4.22 -10.59
C TYR A 466 19.62 3.14 -9.61
N LEU A 467 20.02 3.56 -8.40
CA LEU A 467 20.35 2.63 -7.30
C LEU A 467 19.20 2.59 -6.28
N GLY A 468 18.60 1.41 -6.13
CA GLY A 468 17.44 1.16 -5.28
C GLY A 468 17.77 0.63 -3.91
N SER A 469 17.24 1.28 -2.87
CA SER A 469 17.16 0.73 -1.52
C SER A 469 15.81 0.09 -1.27
N LYS A 470 15.81 -1.18 -0.88
CA LYS A 470 14.58 -1.94 -0.62
C LYS A 470 13.89 -1.41 0.63
N GLN A 471 12.62 -1.06 0.48
CA GLN A 471 11.75 -0.57 1.55
C GLN A 471 10.87 -1.70 2.07
N TYR A 472 10.55 -1.62 3.35
CA TYR A 472 9.84 -2.67 4.07
C TYR A 472 8.60 -2.10 4.76
N ASP A 473 7.54 -2.89 4.83
CA ASP A 473 6.42 -2.61 5.72
C ASP A 473 6.81 -2.87 7.19
N ALA A 474 5.87 -2.63 8.11
CA ALA A 474 6.06 -2.89 9.53
C ALA A 474 6.28 -4.39 9.84
N GLN A 475 5.85 -5.28 8.94
CA GLN A 475 6.00 -6.73 8.99
C GLN A 475 7.37 -7.20 8.49
N GLY A 476 8.18 -6.30 7.91
CA GLY A 476 9.46 -6.67 7.30
C GLY A 476 9.30 -7.32 5.92
N ASN A 477 8.13 -7.23 5.30
CA ASN A 477 7.94 -7.61 3.91
C ASN A 477 8.43 -6.49 2.99
N ALA A 478 9.10 -6.87 1.92
CA ALA A 478 9.55 -5.92 0.92
C ALA A 478 8.34 -5.30 0.19
N LEU A 479 8.36 -3.99 -0.01
CA LEU A 479 7.27 -3.25 -0.68
C LEU A 479 7.69 -2.79 -2.08
N TYR A 480 8.78 -2.04 -2.15
CA TYR A 480 9.30 -1.39 -3.35
C TYR A 480 10.75 -0.98 -3.11
N TYR A 481 11.42 -0.45 -4.13
CA TYR A 481 12.70 0.22 -4.00
C TYR A 481 12.52 1.74 -4.00
N LEU A 482 13.14 2.43 -3.03
CA LEU A 482 13.44 3.86 -3.13
C LEU A 482 14.68 4.00 -4.00
N ALA A 483 14.51 4.48 -5.23
CA ALA A 483 15.56 4.56 -6.23
C ALA A 483 16.19 5.94 -6.28
N TYR A 484 17.50 6.01 -6.04
CA TYR A 484 18.30 7.22 -6.16
C TYR A 484 18.70 7.40 -7.62
N HIS A 485 18.34 8.55 -8.20
CA HIS A 485 18.71 8.92 -9.55
C HIS A 485 20.04 9.68 -9.51
N LEU A 486 21.09 9.05 -10.03
CA LEU A 486 22.47 9.47 -9.84
C LEU A 486 23.11 9.78 -11.18
N ILE A 487 23.49 11.04 -11.37
CA ILE A 487 24.10 11.57 -12.59
C ILE A 487 25.62 11.41 -12.52
N LYS A 488 26.21 10.76 -13.53
CA LYS A 488 27.65 10.56 -13.67
C LYS A 488 28.34 11.91 -13.83
N GLN A 489 29.40 12.11 -13.05
CA GLN A 489 30.26 13.28 -13.13
C GLN A 489 31.37 13.03 -14.16
N VAL A 490 31.40 13.85 -15.20
CA VAL A 490 32.42 13.79 -16.27
C VAL A 490 33.49 14.86 -16.05
N ALA A 491 34.76 14.48 -16.15
CA ALA A 491 35.86 15.43 -16.13
C ALA A 491 35.96 16.11 -17.51
N GLY A 492 35.59 17.40 -17.57
CA GLY A 492 35.41 18.14 -18.84
C GLY A 492 33.96 18.03 -19.31
N GLY A 493 33.30 19.18 -19.44
CA GLY A 493 31.84 19.25 -19.59
C GLY A 493 31.26 18.34 -20.68
N THR A 494 30.07 17.82 -20.41
CA THR A 494 29.28 17.04 -21.36
C THR A 494 28.99 17.90 -22.58
N VAL A 495 29.52 17.51 -23.74
CA VAL A 495 29.06 18.08 -25.01
C VAL A 495 27.70 17.45 -25.28
N GLU A 496 26.65 18.28 -25.19
CA GLU A 496 25.30 17.87 -25.59
C GLU A 496 25.34 17.37 -27.03
N SER A 497 24.74 16.21 -27.28
CA SER A 497 24.72 15.58 -28.59
C SER A 497 23.40 14.87 -28.85
N PHE A 498 22.85 15.00 -30.05
CA PHE A 498 21.67 14.26 -30.50
C PHE A 498 22.02 13.39 -31.72
N THR A 499 21.54 12.15 -31.78
CA THR A 499 21.80 11.27 -32.92
C THR A 499 20.92 11.67 -34.09
N ALA A 500 21.55 12.07 -35.19
CA ALA A 500 20.90 12.29 -36.48
C ALA A 500 21.08 11.08 -37.39
N SER A 501 19.95 10.56 -37.90
CA SER A 501 19.91 9.41 -38.81
C SER A 501 19.11 9.76 -40.06
N LEU A 502 19.58 9.29 -41.22
CA LEU A 502 18.91 9.47 -42.50
C LEU A 502 18.63 8.09 -43.09
N ASN A 503 17.36 7.79 -43.31
CA ASN A 503 16.91 6.49 -43.77
C ASN A 503 16.33 6.61 -45.17
N PHE A 504 16.83 5.81 -46.12
CA PHE A 504 16.23 5.60 -47.43
C PHE A 504 15.47 4.27 -47.45
N ALA A 505 14.36 4.18 -48.16
CA ALA A 505 13.69 2.91 -48.42
C ALA A 505 13.24 2.80 -49.88
N ALA A 506 13.40 1.59 -50.43
CA ALA A 506 12.82 1.19 -51.70
C ALA A 506 11.34 0.80 -51.54
N LYS A 507 10.63 0.55 -52.65
CA LYS A 507 9.19 0.21 -52.62
C LYS A 507 8.82 -1.03 -51.80
N ASP A 508 9.78 -1.94 -51.56
CA ASP A 508 9.58 -3.10 -50.70
C ASP A 508 9.75 -2.79 -49.20
N PHE A 509 9.88 -1.50 -48.84
CA PHE A 509 10.10 -1.01 -47.47
C PHE A 509 11.35 -1.56 -46.79
N LYS A 510 12.33 -2.02 -47.58
CA LYS A 510 13.65 -2.31 -47.02
C LYS A 510 14.47 -1.03 -46.93
N PHE A 511 15.04 -0.84 -45.75
CA PHE A 511 15.74 0.38 -45.38
C PHE A 511 17.24 0.29 -45.65
N LEU A 512 17.79 1.41 -46.13
CA LEU A 512 19.20 1.68 -46.29
C LEU A 512 19.53 2.93 -45.47
N PRO A 513 20.05 2.78 -44.24
CA PRO A 513 20.43 3.91 -43.40
C PRO A 513 21.76 4.52 -43.85
N ALA A 514 21.92 5.83 -43.67
CA ALA A 514 23.22 6.49 -43.65
C ALA A 514 23.99 6.13 -42.36
N ALA A 515 25.31 6.30 -42.38
CA ALA A 515 26.08 6.33 -41.13
C ALA A 515 25.60 7.48 -40.25
N GLU A 516 25.32 7.21 -38.98
CA GLU A 516 24.81 8.21 -38.03
C GLU A 516 25.81 9.36 -37.84
N THR A 517 25.28 10.54 -37.52
CA THR A 517 26.07 11.73 -37.17
C THR A 517 25.48 12.34 -35.91
N TYR A 518 26.32 12.98 -35.09
CA TYR A 518 25.90 13.60 -33.84
C TYR A 518 25.78 15.12 -34.00
N VAL A 519 24.61 15.65 -33.64
CA VAL A 519 24.34 17.09 -33.57
C VAL A 519 24.83 17.59 -32.22
N THR A 520 25.99 18.25 -32.20
CA THR A 520 26.67 18.69 -30.97
C THR A 520 26.47 20.18 -30.66
N GLY A 521 25.54 20.82 -31.35
CA GLY A 521 25.27 22.25 -31.27
C GLY A 521 24.44 22.74 -32.47
N GLU A 522 24.04 24.01 -32.45
CA GLU A 522 23.41 24.64 -33.60
C GLU A 522 24.39 24.73 -34.78
N GLY A 523 23.91 24.46 -35.99
CA GLY A 523 24.77 24.46 -37.17
C GLY A 523 24.33 23.53 -38.28
N ASP A 524 25.17 23.46 -39.32
CA ASP A 524 24.95 22.62 -40.50
C ASP A 524 25.60 21.24 -40.33
N TYR A 525 24.85 20.20 -40.65
CA TYR A 525 25.26 18.80 -40.61
C TYR A 525 24.92 18.14 -41.95
N THR A 526 25.66 17.10 -42.35
CA THR A 526 25.41 16.36 -43.60
C THR A 526 25.44 14.87 -43.36
N LEU A 527 24.39 14.18 -43.81
CA LEU A 527 24.30 12.72 -43.82
C LEU A 527 24.35 12.22 -45.26
N THR A 528 25.04 11.10 -45.48
CA THR A 528 25.23 10.51 -46.82
C THR A 528 24.78 9.06 -46.82
N VAL A 529 23.78 8.75 -47.64
CA VAL A 529 23.37 7.38 -47.94
C VAL A 529 24.18 6.89 -49.15
N VAL A 530 24.79 5.70 -49.03
CA VAL A 530 25.53 5.03 -50.11
C VAL A 530 24.93 3.65 -50.38
N PRO A 531 24.89 3.17 -51.63
CA PRO A 531 24.41 1.83 -51.92
C PRO A 531 25.28 0.77 -51.25
N ASP A 532 24.65 -0.20 -50.58
CA ASP A 532 25.30 -1.34 -49.95
C ASP A 532 25.20 -2.63 -50.79
N GLY A 533 24.47 -2.57 -51.91
CA GLY A 533 24.20 -3.70 -52.80
C GLY A 533 23.03 -4.59 -52.36
N THR A 534 22.36 -4.29 -51.24
CA THR A 534 21.24 -5.08 -50.72
C THR A 534 19.88 -4.46 -51.05
N ILE A 535 19.82 -3.13 -51.18
CA ILE A 535 18.60 -2.37 -51.44
C ILE A 535 18.54 -1.89 -52.90
N ASN A 536 17.34 -1.90 -53.50
CA ASN A 536 17.14 -1.38 -54.84
C ASN A 536 17.08 0.16 -54.84
N THR A 537 18.24 0.80 -54.99
CA THR A 537 18.38 2.27 -55.04
C THR A 537 17.79 2.93 -56.30
N LYS A 538 17.22 2.14 -57.22
CA LYS A 538 16.55 2.63 -58.44
C LYS A 538 15.04 2.75 -58.30
N ASP A 539 14.46 2.26 -57.21
CA ASP A 539 13.02 2.33 -56.97
C ASP A 539 12.71 2.99 -55.62
N PRO A 540 13.07 4.28 -55.47
CA PRO A 540 12.91 5.01 -54.22
C PRO A 540 11.44 5.11 -53.83
N HIS A 541 11.19 5.03 -52.53
CA HIS A 541 9.85 5.07 -51.98
C HIS A 541 9.72 6.03 -50.82
N LEU A 542 10.72 6.08 -49.95
CA LEU A 542 10.71 6.85 -48.71
C LEU A 542 12.11 7.34 -48.36
N MET A 543 12.20 8.54 -47.82
CA MET A 543 13.38 9.06 -47.16
C MET A 543 13.00 9.99 -46.02
N TYR A 544 13.57 9.78 -44.83
CA TYR A 544 13.37 10.68 -43.71
C TYR A 544 14.65 10.86 -42.88
N LEU A 545 14.80 12.06 -42.36
CA LEU A 545 15.80 12.46 -41.38
C LEU A 545 15.16 12.48 -40.00
N ASP A 546 15.76 11.80 -39.04
CA ASP A 546 15.40 11.84 -37.62
C ASP A 546 16.55 12.40 -36.80
N ILE A 547 16.23 13.25 -35.82
CA ILE A 547 17.14 13.65 -34.75
C ILE A 547 16.53 13.24 -33.42
N SER A 548 16.98 12.09 -32.91
CA SER A 548 16.41 11.43 -31.73
C SER A 548 16.57 12.27 -30.47
N LYS A 549 15.52 12.32 -29.63
CA LYS A 549 15.49 13.03 -28.33
C LYS A 549 15.70 14.55 -28.38
N LEU A 550 15.84 15.17 -29.56
CA LEU A 550 16.05 16.63 -29.71
C LEU A 550 14.96 17.44 -28.99
N LEU A 551 13.70 17.07 -29.22
CA LEU A 551 12.54 17.79 -28.70
C LEU A 551 12.29 17.55 -27.21
N LYS A 552 12.95 16.54 -26.60
CA LYS A 552 12.93 16.33 -25.14
C LYS A 552 13.55 17.50 -24.41
N LYS A 553 14.64 18.05 -24.95
CA LYS A 553 15.43 19.12 -24.32
C LYS A 553 15.21 20.47 -24.98
N HIS A 554 14.96 20.47 -26.29
CA HIS A 554 14.78 21.67 -27.11
C HIS A 554 13.40 21.61 -27.80
N PRO A 555 12.29 21.85 -27.08
CA PRO A 555 10.93 21.66 -27.60
C PRO A 555 10.55 22.61 -28.75
N ASN A 556 11.29 23.72 -28.91
CA ASN A 556 11.11 24.70 -29.99
C ASN A 556 12.17 24.55 -31.10
N ALA A 557 12.89 23.43 -31.15
CA ALA A 557 13.93 23.25 -32.16
C ALA A 557 13.35 23.29 -33.58
N ASP A 558 14.13 23.81 -34.54
CA ASP A 558 13.87 23.67 -35.97
C ASP A 558 14.99 22.86 -36.63
N ILE A 559 14.60 22.11 -37.64
CA ILE A 559 15.50 21.42 -38.55
C ILE A 559 15.19 22.00 -39.92
N VAL A 560 16.16 22.61 -40.61
CA VAL A 560 15.99 23.19 -41.95
C VAL A 560 16.81 22.40 -42.95
N ILE A 561 16.20 21.83 -43.99
CA ILE A 561 16.96 21.15 -45.06
C ILE A 561 17.61 22.22 -45.94
N LYS A 562 18.93 22.15 -46.08
CA LYS A 562 19.76 23.14 -46.80
C LYS A 562 20.23 22.65 -48.17
N SER A 563 20.36 21.34 -48.35
CA SER A 563 20.77 20.72 -49.62
C SER A 563 20.28 19.27 -49.67
N VAL A 564 19.90 18.82 -50.87
CA VAL A 564 19.58 17.42 -51.19
C VAL A 564 20.23 17.11 -52.53
N LYS A 565 21.34 16.37 -52.50
CA LYS A 565 22.08 15.97 -53.71
C LYS A 565 21.92 14.50 -54.00
N VAL A 566 21.54 14.18 -55.23
CA VAL A 566 21.45 12.80 -55.72
C VAL A 566 22.51 12.61 -56.79
N ASP A 567 23.46 11.70 -56.55
CA ASP A 567 24.64 11.50 -57.40
C ASP A 567 25.36 12.83 -57.74
N GLY A 568 25.45 13.72 -56.75
CA GLY A 568 26.06 15.06 -56.88
C GLY A 568 25.18 16.13 -57.53
N THR A 569 23.97 15.78 -58.00
CA THR A 569 23.01 16.74 -58.58
C THR A 569 22.12 17.33 -57.50
N GLU A 570 22.15 18.66 -57.33
CA GLU A 570 21.31 19.38 -56.36
C GLU A 570 19.84 19.41 -56.79
N LEU A 571 18.96 18.89 -55.93
CA LEU A 571 17.51 18.86 -56.15
C LEU A 571 16.79 19.97 -55.39
N LEU A 572 17.31 20.40 -54.23
CA LEU A 572 16.70 21.45 -53.44
C LEU A 572 16.89 22.82 -54.12
N GLY A 573 15.83 23.64 -54.13
CA GLY A 573 15.75 24.92 -54.82
C GLY A 573 15.41 24.84 -56.31
N SER A 574 15.71 23.70 -56.97
CA SER A 574 15.38 23.49 -58.39
C SER A 574 14.09 22.71 -58.60
N LEU A 575 13.81 21.73 -57.73
CA LEU A 575 12.63 20.85 -57.83
C LEU A 575 11.66 21.01 -56.66
N PHE A 576 12.15 21.36 -55.47
CA PHE A 576 11.38 21.61 -54.26
C PHE A 576 12.21 22.46 -53.29
N THR A 577 11.59 23.10 -52.30
CA THR A 577 12.26 23.89 -51.26
C THR A 577 12.03 23.30 -49.87
N ASP A 578 12.76 23.77 -48.86
CA ASP A 578 12.61 23.31 -47.47
C ASP A 578 11.16 23.43 -46.96
N THR A 579 10.44 24.47 -47.39
CA THR A 579 9.03 24.70 -47.03
C THR A 579 8.10 23.61 -47.52
N ASP A 580 8.50 22.87 -48.55
CA ASP A 580 7.72 21.76 -49.11
C ASP A 580 7.93 20.47 -48.30
N ILE A 581 8.93 20.42 -47.43
CA ILE A 581 9.25 19.24 -46.62
C ILE A 581 8.57 19.38 -45.24
N PRO A 582 7.72 18.43 -44.82
CA PRO A 582 7.05 18.51 -43.53
C PRO A 582 8.02 18.64 -42.36
N ARG A 583 7.66 19.51 -41.43
CA ARG A 583 8.27 19.63 -40.10
C ARG A 583 7.42 18.79 -39.15
N SER A 584 7.90 17.60 -38.82
CA SER A 584 7.11 16.62 -38.06
C SER A 584 7.83 16.10 -36.83
N VAL A 585 7.07 15.50 -35.92
CA VAL A 585 7.63 14.64 -34.88
C VAL A 585 7.80 13.21 -35.41
N GLY A 586 8.79 12.49 -34.87
CA GLY A 586 8.99 11.08 -35.14
C GLY A 586 7.94 10.20 -34.45
N ASP A 587 8.11 8.89 -34.56
CA ASP A 587 7.24 7.92 -33.87
C ASP A 587 7.35 8.06 -32.33
N ASP A 588 8.55 8.41 -31.86
CA ASP A 588 8.75 8.99 -30.52
C ASP A 588 8.55 10.52 -30.62
N PRO A 589 7.59 11.11 -29.86
CA PRO A 589 7.33 12.56 -29.89
C PRO A 589 8.54 13.43 -29.50
N SER A 590 9.56 12.86 -28.87
CA SER A 590 10.81 13.55 -28.55
C SER A 590 11.79 13.66 -29.74
N THR A 591 11.48 13.02 -30.87
CA THR A 591 12.32 13.00 -32.08
C THR A 591 11.85 14.05 -33.07
N GLY A 592 12.75 14.90 -33.56
CA GLY A 592 12.47 15.79 -34.68
C GLY A 592 12.63 15.06 -36.01
N ARG A 593 11.62 15.08 -36.89
CA ARG A 593 11.58 14.35 -38.17
C ARG A 593 11.35 15.27 -39.37
N ARG A 594 12.11 15.04 -40.45
CA ARG A 594 11.88 15.65 -41.78
C ARG A 594 11.74 14.57 -42.85
N TYR A 595 10.58 14.47 -43.48
CA TYR A 595 10.33 13.53 -44.60
C TYR A 595 10.86 14.10 -45.92
N VAL A 596 12.14 13.91 -46.20
CA VAL A 596 12.78 14.34 -47.47
C VAL A 596 12.12 13.69 -48.69
N LEU A 597 11.52 12.50 -48.53
CA LEU A 597 10.68 11.82 -49.53
C LEU A 597 9.58 11.02 -48.80
N SER A 598 8.31 11.28 -49.09
CA SER A 598 7.17 10.61 -48.43
C SER A 598 6.27 9.89 -49.44
N PRO A 599 5.95 8.60 -49.26
CA PRO A 599 4.95 7.89 -50.06
C PRO A 599 3.50 8.09 -49.58
N TRP A 600 3.26 8.79 -48.46
CA TRP A 600 1.92 8.93 -47.88
C TRP A 600 1.29 10.28 -48.26
N GLY A 601 0.08 10.27 -48.83
CA GLY A 601 -0.73 11.46 -49.15
C GLY A 601 -1.72 11.22 -50.30
N ASP A 602 -2.93 11.80 -50.25
CA ASP A 602 -3.91 11.74 -51.35
C ASP A 602 -3.62 12.85 -52.38
N PRO A 603 -3.22 12.52 -53.62
CA PRO A 603 -2.87 13.50 -54.66
C PRO A 603 -4.06 14.35 -55.15
N SER A 604 -5.27 14.10 -54.68
CA SER A 604 -6.48 14.84 -55.04
C SER A 604 -7.01 15.80 -53.96
N ASN A 605 -6.38 15.84 -52.79
CA ASN A 605 -6.84 16.62 -51.64
C ASN A 605 -5.84 17.74 -51.28
N GLU A 606 -6.13 18.98 -51.69
CA GLU A 606 -5.30 20.17 -51.44
C GLU A 606 -5.13 20.52 -49.94
N THR A 607 -5.89 19.89 -49.05
CA THR A 607 -5.80 20.09 -47.59
C THR A 607 -5.02 19.00 -46.87
N ASP A 608 -4.62 17.93 -47.57
CA ASP A 608 -3.81 16.86 -46.99
C ASP A 608 -2.34 17.26 -46.98
N THR A 609 -1.87 17.77 -45.84
CA THR A 609 -0.48 18.21 -45.65
C THR A 609 0.53 17.06 -45.58
N ARG A 610 0.12 15.81 -45.78
CA ARG A 610 1.03 14.67 -45.93
C ARG A 610 1.56 14.53 -47.37
N HIS A 611 0.90 15.16 -48.34
CA HIS A 611 1.23 15.08 -49.76
C HIS A 611 2.47 15.89 -50.14
N TYR A 612 3.70 15.47 -49.82
CA TYR A 612 4.86 16.21 -50.30
C TYR A 612 6.07 15.35 -50.71
N VAL A 613 6.66 15.80 -51.83
CA VAL A 613 7.62 15.15 -52.74
C VAL A 613 6.96 14.17 -53.73
N TYR A 614 6.40 14.75 -54.79
CA TYR A 614 5.63 14.17 -55.91
C TYR A 614 5.96 12.70 -56.30
N ALA A 615 4.94 11.97 -56.77
CA ALA A 615 5.16 10.73 -57.54
C ALA A 615 6.15 10.94 -58.72
N ASP A 616 6.20 12.15 -59.26
CA ASP A 616 7.12 12.58 -60.32
C ASP A 616 8.55 12.89 -59.82
N LEU A 617 8.74 13.13 -58.52
CA LEU A 617 10.05 13.30 -57.89
C LEU A 617 10.66 11.97 -57.46
N LEU A 618 9.87 10.92 -57.20
CA LEU A 618 10.40 9.59 -56.87
C LEU A 618 11.54 9.19 -57.83
N PRO A 619 11.39 9.20 -59.17
CA PRO A 619 12.49 8.82 -60.06
C PRO A 619 13.75 9.71 -59.97
N LYS A 620 13.65 10.92 -59.41
CA LYS A 620 14.78 11.85 -59.21
C LYS A 620 15.63 11.49 -57.99
N PHE A 621 15.08 10.74 -57.05
CA PHE A 621 15.80 10.17 -55.91
C PHE A 621 16.43 8.81 -56.22
N ALA A 622 16.33 8.29 -57.46
CA ALA A 622 17.06 7.10 -57.85
C ALA A 622 18.55 7.42 -57.99
N PHE A 623 19.43 6.63 -57.35
CA PHE A 623 20.86 6.96 -57.24
C PHE A 623 21.77 5.75 -57.49
N SER A 624 22.99 6.00 -57.96
CA SER A 624 24.03 4.98 -58.22
C SER A 624 25.21 5.08 -57.26
N ASN A 625 25.49 6.27 -56.73
CA ASN A 625 26.67 6.60 -55.94
C ASN A 625 26.27 7.02 -54.52
N SER A 626 25.44 8.06 -54.39
CA SER A 626 25.02 8.55 -53.07
C SER A 626 23.81 9.48 -53.11
N ILE A 627 23.17 9.63 -51.96
CA ILE A 627 22.31 10.77 -51.64
C ILE A 627 22.91 11.50 -50.44
N GLU A 628 23.17 12.79 -50.58
CA GLU A 628 23.67 13.66 -49.52
C GLU A 628 22.55 14.64 -49.11
N VAL A 629 22.25 14.70 -47.81
CA VAL A 629 21.30 15.67 -47.25
C VAL A 629 22.03 16.53 -46.23
N THR A 630 22.11 17.83 -46.50
CA THR A 630 22.61 18.83 -45.53
C THR A 630 21.43 19.49 -44.85
N PHE A 631 21.48 19.62 -43.53
CA PHE A 631 20.45 20.24 -42.71
C PHE A 631 21.06 21.16 -41.64
N HIS A 632 20.34 22.22 -41.30
CA HIS A 632 20.68 23.15 -40.22
C HIS A 632 19.81 22.84 -39.00
N VAL A 633 20.42 22.80 -37.81
CA VAL A 633 19.68 22.67 -36.54
C VAL A 633 19.75 23.97 -35.77
N THR A 634 18.59 24.43 -35.30
CA THR A 634 18.42 25.53 -34.34
C THR A 634 17.69 24.98 -33.12
N TYR A 635 18.19 25.23 -31.91
CA TYR A 635 17.62 24.67 -30.69
C TYR A 635 16.38 25.43 -30.21
N ASP A 636 16.29 26.72 -30.49
CA ASP A 636 15.10 27.51 -30.19
C ASP A 636 14.73 28.43 -31.35
N ALA A 637 13.68 28.05 -32.09
CA ALA A 637 13.09 28.87 -33.14
C ALA A 637 12.14 29.96 -32.58
N GLY A 638 11.93 30.01 -31.26
CA GLY A 638 11.01 30.91 -30.58
C GLY A 638 9.55 30.44 -30.54
N GLU A 639 9.21 29.39 -31.30
CA GLU A 639 7.90 28.72 -31.27
C GLU A 639 8.03 27.24 -31.66
N VAL A 640 6.99 26.45 -31.35
CA VAL A 640 6.94 25.03 -31.76
C VAL A 640 6.67 24.95 -33.27
N VAL A 641 7.65 24.44 -34.01
CA VAL A 641 7.60 24.32 -35.48
C VAL A 641 7.55 22.87 -36.00
N LEU A 642 8.07 21.89 -35.26
CA LEU A 642 7.96 20.45 -35.56
C LEU A 642 6.68 19.89 -34.90
N LYS A 643 5.74 19.35 -35.68
CA LYS A 643 4.40 18.95 -35.20
C LYS A 643 3.86 17.64 -35.77
#